data_AF-A0A818N5L9-F1
#
_entry.id   AF-A0A818N5L9-F1
#
_cell.length_a   1.000
_cell.length_b   1.000
_cell.length_c   1.000
_cell.angle_alpha   90.00
_cell.angle_beta   90.00
_cell.angle_gamma   90.00
#
_symmetry.space_group_name_H-M   'P 1'
#
loop_
_entity.id
_entity.type
_entity.pdbx_description
1 polymer ?
#
loop_
_entity_poly.entity_id
_entity_poly.type
_entity_poly.pdbx_seq_one_letter_code
_entity_poly.pdbx_strand_id
1 'polypeptide(L)'
;MGSFHDNHHSIAKDTDEYKENVTILWCDFNINGYIDIEQIKNLLQRITTSLIFHSELEQCLNFIQSIDKENIILVISGLDTIELLPQISKFHQIKAIFILCTDTTKYEHLKITNSKIIDIYTKLDFLCASIHKEINSTDNQLLTFNIFNQNQTSKESAQFIWSQLFTQIILHSSSDYRVTKQQMIDMYRQYYHGNLKKQKLINQFEQEYQSEQAIRWYLNKSFIFKYITKALKTQDIDLLYIFRFFIEDLTKNLTDEHQKILLSNEKILIVYHGTKLTKKQLKKFRKNQNALISMNEYLIANRLYSLAFSAAMKPTKRTNVVPVLFEIECNIEDLGHTTSFADIAQYSDYPHEEEVLFDINITFRLKSIQQHSHIWLIKLNVSNDGQEILKDYLKKKYDESEEKSMRIVFGRLMCSLGQYNKAQKYFERLLSDVNGEDIAWIEFNLGRTFDFKNEWKIAQEYYNRAYERMIDTKPIRWQEAAYMLNKLGTISYEYGHNIKALDYYQRVLKIKQNFNYSDHIDNVRILNNIAFILNTQGHFTEAFNYYEHALRILKTFYTSDRIDIARNLNKIGNILYQIGKYDNAADHYQEALKIQQSLYPNNLIDIACILNSIGLILNIQGKYNDALDFCQHALEIQQNLYPPDHIDLAGTLNNIGVILYNRGKYNQALYYYQRAFEIRKKYYAFDHIDIARSLNNIGNILYQQNKYDETLNYYLQALTIQENFYLSDHVDIALNLNNIGCVLDRLGKYSEAIYYYQNALKIQKKLYISDHPDIAYTLDHIGTILYQEEKYKEALEYYQQGLKIREKIYPFGHTEIGDSLNNIGMIYQCIHKSDISLNYFQQSLILYEKFLPSKHPNIEIVRRNINRITMKKNIEYF
;
A
#
# COMPACT_ATOMS: atom_id res chain seq x y z
N MET A 1 8.98 14.40 -8.13
CA MET A 1 7.98 13.62 -7.39
C MET A 1 6.63 14.06 -7.90
N GLY A 2 5.92 13.21 -8.63
CA GLY A 2 4.46 13.30 -8.68
C GLY A 2 3.99 12.56 -7.46
N SER A 3 3.54 13.29 -6.45
CA SER A 3 2.96 12.72 -5.24
C SER A 3 1.76 11.87 -5.65
N PHE A 4 1.90 10.56 -5.54
CA PHE A 4 0.77 9.70 -5.24
C PHE A 4 0.21 10.26 -3.94
N HIS A 5 -0.88 11.01 -4.04
CA HIS A 5 -1.64 11.36 -2.85
C HIS A 5 -2.11 10.04 -2.24
N ASP A 6 -1.56 9.79 -1.05
CA ASP A 6 -2.08 8.89 -0.05
C ASP A 6 -3.57 9.19 0.17
N ASN A 7 -4.42 8.51 -0.60
CA ASN A 7 -5.74 8.16 -0.10
C ASN A 7 -5.54 7.03 0.91
N HIS A 8 -5.02 7.39 2.09
CA HIS A 8 -5.28 6.67 3.32
C HIS A 8 -6.79 6.78 3.60
N HIS A 9 -7.59 6.04 2.84
CA HIS A 9 -8.83 5.56 3.41
C HIS A 9 -8.42 4.64 4.53
N SER A 10 -8.77 5.06 5.75
CA SER A 10 -8.93 4.18 6.87
C SER A 10 -9.53 2.87 6.35
N ILE A 11 -8.94 1.75 6.79
CA ILE A 11 -9.57 0.45 6.72
C ILE A 11 -10.82 0.60 7.62
N ALA A 12 -11.86 1.21 7.06
CA ALA A 12 -13.20 1.06 7.56
C ALA A 12 -13.45 -0.43 7.43
N LYS A 13 -13.59 -1.05 8.61
CA LYS A 13 -14.21 -2.36 8.79
C LYS A 13 -15.61 -2.31 8.16
N ASP A 14 -15.70 -2.42 6.84
CA ASP A 14 -16.95 -2.75 6.14
C ASP A 14 -17.18 -4.28 6.18
N THR A 15 -16.84 -4.91 7.30
CA THR A 15 -17.11 -6.34 7.57
C THR A 15 -18.30 -6.55 8.50
N ASP A 16 -19.01 -5.51 8.93
CA ASP A 16 -20.10 -5.64 9.92
C ASP A 16 -21.53 -5.45 9.37
N GLU A 17 -21.73 -5.20 8.07
CA GLU A 17 -23.08 -5.09 7.51
C GLU A 17 -23.32 -6.16 6.47
N TYR A 18 -23.64 -7.41 6.86
CA TYR A 18 -24.50 -8.39 6.14
C TYR A 18 -24.49 -9.72 6.89
N LYS A 19 -25.15 -9.79 8.06
CA LYS A 19 -25.70 -11.04 8.57
C LYS A 19 -27.10 -10.72 9.07
N GLU A 20 -28.12 -11.43 8.60
CA GLU A 20 -29.43 -11.43 9.26
C GLU A 20 -29.18 -11.68 10.78
N ASN A 21 -29.94 -11.06 11.70
CA ASN A 21 -29.90 -11.41 13.13
C ASN A 21 -30.41 -12.85 13.30
N VAL A 22 -29.55 -13.81 12.96
CA VAL A 22 -29.77 -15.25 13.05
C VAL A 22 -28.97 -15.72 14.25
N THR A 23 -29.71 -16.07 15.30
CA THR A 23 -29.16 -16.62 16.52
C THR A 23 -29.06 -18.13 16.33
N ILE A 24 -27.84 -18.65 16.34
CA ILE A 24 -27.64 -20.10 16.40
C ILE A 24 -27.79 -20.50 17.86
N LEU A 25 -28.83 -21.27 18.13
CA LEU A 25 -29.10 -21.88 19.42
C LEU A 25 -28.66 -23.34 19.37
N TRP A 26 -27.70 -23.71 20.20
CA TRP A 26 -27.24 -25.09 20.31
C TRP A 26 -27.70 -25.66 21.65
N CYS A 27 -28.60 -26.64 21.60
CA CYS A 27 -29.14 -27.31 22.80
C CYS A 27 -28.64 -28.75 22.81
N ASP A 28 -27.70 -29.03 23.71
CA ASP A 28 -27.06 -30.34 23.89
C ASP A 28 -26.75 -30.54 25.38
N PHE A 29 -27.37 -31.55 26.01
CA PHE A 29 -27.23 -31.79 27.46
C PHE A 29 -25.87 -32.37 27.84
N ASN A 30 -25.10 -32.84 26.87
CA ASN A 30 -23.74 -33.34 27.06
C ASN A 30 -22.68 -32.36 26.54
N ILE A 31 -23.05 -31.10 26.28
CA ILE A 31 -22.16 -30.17 25.59
C ILE A 31 -20.83 -29.94 26.31
N ASN A 32 -20.82 -30.01 27.65
CA ASN A 32 -19.61 -29.86 28.46
C ASN A 32 -18.67 -31.09 28.42
N GLY A 33 -19.09 -32.19 27.79
CA GLY A 33 -18.31 -33.41 27.62
C GLY A 33 -17.53 -33.48 26.30
N TYR A 34 -17.69 -32.50 25.39
CA TYR A 34 -16.91 -32.44 24.16
C TYR A 34 -15.53 -31.82 24.45
N ILE A 35 -14.47 -32.50 24.01
CA ILE A 35 -13.08 -32.04 24.19
C ILE A 35 -12.81 -30.73 23.42
N ASP A 36 -13.58 -30.44 22.36
CA ASP A 36 -13.28 -29.38 21.38
C ASP A 36 -14.34 -28.26 21.29
N ILE A 37 -15.08 -27.94 22.36
CA ILE A 37 -16.14 -26.89 22.36
C ILE A 37 -15.60 -25.55 21.87
N GLU A 38 -14.37 -25.17 22.23
CA GLU A 38 -13.76 -23.93 21.75
C GLU A 38 -13.51 -23.94 20.23
N GLN A 39 -13.17 -25.09 19.66
CA GLN A 39 -13.03 -25.24 18.22
C GLN A 39 -14.38 -25.11 17.51
N ILE A 40 -15.45 -25.67 18.09
CA ILE A 40 -16.84 -25.53 17.61
C ILE A 40 -17.27 -24.06 17.67
N LYS A 41 -17.02 -23.38 18.80
CA LYS A 41 -17.27 -21.94 18.97
C LYS A 41 -16.52 -21.14 17.93
N ASN A 42 -15.23 -21.41 17.71
CA ASN A 42 -14.42 -20.72 16.70
C ASN A 42 -14.94 -20.95 15.27
N LEU A 43 -15.37 -22.18 14.93
CA LEU A 43 -15.94 -22.50 13.63
C LEU A 43 -17.27 -21.78 13.39
N LEU A 44 -18.15 -21.72 14.40
CA LEU A 44 -19.46 -21.07 14.29
C LEU A 44 -19.41 -19.54 14.46
N GLN A 45 -18.46 -18.99 15.21
CA GLN A 45 -18.23 -17.54 15.33
C GLN A 45 -17.72 -16.92 14.04
N ARG A 46 -17.03 -17.71 13.19
CA ARG A 46 -16.76 -17.31 11.79
C ARG A 46 -18.05 -17.13 10.98
N ILE A 47 -19.12 -17.82 11.37
CA ILE A 47 -20.40 -17.91 10.66
C ILE A 47 -21.44 -16.92 11.19
N THR A 48 -21.60 -16.73 12.51
CA THR A 48 -22.54 -15.75 13.12
C THR A 48 -21.90 -15.04 14.32
N THR A 49 -22.35 -13.81 14.60
CA THR A 49 -21.98 -13.04 15.80
C THR A 49 -22.89 -13.33 17.00
N SER A 50 -24.05 -13.97 16.78
CA SER A 50 -25.01 -14.36 17.83
C SER A 50 -25.09 -15.89 17.94
N LEU A 51 -24.34 -16.44 18.91
CA LEU A 51 -24.21 -17.88 19.16
C LEU A 51 -24.45 -18.17 20.64
N ILE A 52 -25.43 -19.02 20.93
CA ILE A 52 -25.87 -19.31 22.30
C ILE A 52 -25.92 -20.82 22.51
N PHE A 53 -25.38 -21.26 23.63
CA PHE A 53 -25.33 -22.66 24.03
C PHE A 53 -26.15 -22.83 25.30
N HIS A 54 -27.02 -23.82 25.33
CA HIS A 54 -27.70 -24.24 26.55
C HIS A 54 -27.46 -25.72 26.81
N SER A 55 -27.06 -26.02 28.05
CA SER A 55 -26.87 -27.38 28.56
C SER A 55 -28.09 -27.93 29.29
N GLU A 56 -29.17 -27.14 29.40
CA GLU A 56 -30.39 -27.51 30.13
C GLU A 56 -31.65 -27.16 29.32
N LEU A 57 -32.67 -28.03 29.41
CA LEU A 57 -33.92 -27.93 28.65
C LEU A 57 -34.69 -26.64 28.96
N GLU A 58 -34.88 -26.34 30.26
CA GLU A 58 -35.65 -25.19 30.71
C GLU A 58 -35.03 -23.87 30.27
N GLN A 59 -33.70 -23.77 30.28
CA GLN A 59 -32.99 -22.58 29.82
C GLN A 59 -33.18 -22.36 28.31
N CYS A 60 -33.06 -23.43 27.51
CA CYS A 60 -33.30 -23.40 26.06
C CYS A 60 -34.74 -22.93 25.76
N LEU A 61 -35.74 -23.45 26.47
CA LEU A 61 -37.15 -23.07 26.29
C LEU A 61 -37.46 -21.63 26.74
N ASN A 62 -36.96 -21.22 27.91
CA ASN A 62 -37.13 -19.85 28.42
C ASN A 62 -36.48 -18.81 27.49
N PHE A 63 -35.33 -19.15 26.90
CA PHE A 63 -34.67 -18.30 25.92
C PHE A 63 -35.52 -18.12 24.65
N ILE A 64 -36.01 -19.23 24.08
CA ILE A 64 -36.88 -19.19 22.88
C ILE A 64 -38.15 -18.37 23.13
N GLN A 65 -38.74 -18.47 24.33
CA GLN A 65 -39.95 -17.74 24.71
C GLN A 65 -39.71 -16.25 25.00
N SER A 66 -38.50 -15.86 25.43
CA SER A 66 -38.19 -14.46 25.74
C SER A 66 -37.86 -13.61 24.52
N ILE A 67 -37.76 -14.21 23.32
CA ILE A 67 -37.38 -13.52 22.09
C ILE A 67 -38.53 -13.56 21.07
N ASP A 68 -39.01 -12.36 20.70
CA ASP A 68 -40.12 -12.18 19.75
C ASP A 68 -39.69 -11.88 18.30
N LYS A 69 -38.45 -11.42 18.05
CA LYS A 69 -38.05 -10.83 16.76
C LYS A 69 -36.83 -11.46 16.04
N GLU A 70 -36.16 -12.45 16.63
CA GLU A 70 -34.98 -13.08 16.00
C GLU A 70 -35.32 -14.42 15.31
N ASN A 71 -34.59 -14.74 14.24
CA ASN A 71 -34.68 -16.03 13.59
C ASN A 71 -33.72 -17.01 14.28
N ILE A 72 -34.24 -18.13 14.80
CA ILE A 72 -33.42 -19.14 15.50
C ILE A 72 -33.10 -20.30 14.54
N ILE A 73 -31.81 -20.59 14.39
CA ILE A 73 -31.33 -21.88 13.85
C ILE A 73 -30.96 -22.76 15.03
N LEU A 74 -31.60 -23.91 15.15
CA LEU A 74 -31.44 -24.81 16.27
C LEU A 74 -30.55 -26.00 15.90
N VAL A 75 -29.56 -26.30 16.74
CA VAL A 75 -28.78 -27.54 16.69
C VAL A 75 -29.14 -28.39 17.91
N ILE A 76 -29.52 -29.65 17.71
CA ILE A 76 -29.89 -30.59 18.78
C ILE A 76 -29.03 -31.85 18.70
N SER A 77 -28.63 -32.38 19.85
CA SER A 77 -28.01 -33.71 19.92
C SER A 77 -29.03 -34.82 19.61
N GLY A 78 -28.59 -35.93 19.02
CA GLY A 78 -29.46 -37.05 18.69
C GLY A 78 -30.15 -37.66 19.92
N LEU A 79 -29.47 -37.73 21.05
CA LEU A 79 -30.02 -38.30 22.30
C LEU A 79 -31.18 -37.44 22.83
N ASP A 80 -31.05 -36.13 22.72
CA ASP A 80 -32.01 -35.18 23.29
C ASP A 80 -33.16 -34.85 22.32
N THR A 81 -33.01 -35.24 21.05
CA THR A 81 -33.97 -34.97 19.97
C THR A 81 -35.36 -35.52 20.28
N ILE A 82 -35.48 -36.70 20.88
CA ILE A 82 -36.79 -37.34 21.14
C ILE A 82 -37.61 -36.54 22.17
N GLU A 83 -36.94 -35.94 23.16
CA GLU A 83 -37.57 -35.19 24.24
C GLU A 83 -37.82 -33.72 23.88
N LEU A 84 -36.84 -33.06 23.24
CA LEU A 84 -36.89 -31.64 22.87
C LEU A 84 -37.81 -31.34 21.69
N LEU A 85 -37.78 -32.17 20.65
CA LEU A 85 -38.39 -31.86 19.36
C LEU A 85 -39.92 -31.62 19.43
N PRO A 86 -40.73 -32.39 20.17
CA PRO A 86 -42.17 -32.15 20.26
C PRO A 86 -42.55 -30.82 20.92
N GLN A 87 -41.73 -30.33 21.84
CA GLN A 87 -41.97 -29.08 22.56
C GLN A 87 -41.50 -27.88 21.74
N ILE A 88 -40.35 -28.02 21.09
CA ILE A 88 -39.67 -26.92 20.42
C ILE A 88 -40.18 -26.69 18.98
N SER A 89 -40.58 -27.75 18.28
CA SER A 89 -41.07 -27.67 16.89
C SER A 89 -42.28 -26.75 16.70
N LYS A 90 -43.04 -26.46 17.77
CA LYS A 90 -44.23 -25.60 17.77
C LYS A 90 -43.91 -24.11 17.70
N PHE A 91 -42.70 -23.68 18.08
CA PHE A 91 -42.33 -22.26 18.08
C PHE A 91 -42.08 -21.73 16.67
N HIS A 92 -42.68 -20.58 16.34
CA HIS A 92 -42.59 -19.97 15.01
C HIS A 92 -41.25 -19.26 14.76
N GLN A 93 -40.52 -18.93 15.83
CA GLN A 93 -39.19 -18.30 15.83
C GLN A 93 -38.12 -19.22 15.23
N ILE A 94 -38.31 -20.54 15.32
CA ILE A 94 -37.35 -21.55 14.87
C ILE A 94 -37.54 -21.84 13.38
N LYS A 95 -36.50 -21.56 12.59
CA LYS A 95 -36.53 -21.64 11.12
C LYS A 95 -35.94 -22.92 10.58
N ALA A 96 -34.90 -23.43 11.23
CA ALA A 96 -34.19 -24.62 10.82
C ALA A 96 -33.73 -25.40 12.06
N ILE A 97 -33.82 -26.73 11.98
CA ILE A 97 -33.35 -27.66 13.00
C ILE A 97 -32.32 -28.58 12.34
N PHE A 98 -31.14 -28.67 12.95
CA PHE A 98 -30.07 -29.58 12.58
C PHE A 98 -29.83 -30.57 13.71
N ILE A 99 -29.68 -31.85 13.39
CA ILE A 99 -29.45 -32.90 14.40
C ILE A 99 -28.03 -33.42 14.26
N LEU A 100 -27.29 -33.49 15.37
CA LEU A 100 -25.96 -34.11 15.45
C LEU A 100 -26.05 -35.42 16.22
N CYS A 101 -25.75 -36.55 15.60
CA CYS A 101 -25.85 -37.87 16.24
C CYS A 101 -24.81 -38.87 15.74
N THR A 102 -24.53 -39.91 16.52
CA THR A 102 -23.59 -40.97 16.12
C THR A 102 -24.15 -41.94 15.09
N ASP A 103 -25.48 -42.13 15.08
CA ASP A 103 -26.19 -42.97 14.12
C ASP A 103 -27.38 -42.20 13.53
N THR A 104 -27.30 -41.85 12.24
CA THR A 104 -28.35 -41.10 11.54
C THR A 104 -29.59 -41.93 11.27
N THR A 105 -29.46 -43.25 11.14
CA THR A 105 -30.56 -44.14 10.71
C THR A 105 -31.70 -44.13 11.73
N LYS A 106 -31.37 -44.01 13.02
CA LYS A 106 -32.32 -43.92 14.12
C LYS A 106 -33.26 -42.71 14.02
N TYR A 107 -32.81 -41.60 13.42
CA TYR A 107 -33.54 -40.33 13.41
C TYR A 107 -34.03 -39.90 12.02
N GLU A 108 -33.68 -40.62 10.95
CA GLU A 108 -34.09 -40.33 9.56
C GLU A 108 -35.60 -40.17 9.40
N HIS A 109 -36.41 -40.97 10.10
CA HIS A 109 -37.86 -40.92 10.04
C HIS A 109 -38.45 -39.57 10.53
N LEU A 110 -37.73 -38.83 11.39
CA LEU A 110 -38.18 -37.54 11.92
C LEU A 110 -38.18 -36.44 10.86
N LYS A 111 -37.36 -36.57 9.80
CA LYS A 111 -37.38 -35.63 8.66
C LYS A 111 -38.70 -35.64 7.92
N ILE A 112 -39.39 -36.79 7.93
CA ILE A 112 -40.69 -36.96 7.26
C ILE A 112 -41.80 -36.30 8.09
N THR A 113 -41.69 -36.34 9.41
CA THR A 113 -42.74 -35.85 10.32
C THR A 113 -42.59 -34.38 10.70
N ASN A 114 -41.42 -33.77 10.51
CA ASN A 114 -41.18 -32.37 10.85
C ASN A 114 -40.40 -31.63 9.76
N SER A 115 -41.07 -30.71 9.05
CA SER A 115 -40.52 -29.93 7.94
C SER A 115 -39.46 -28.91 8.35
N LYS A 116 -39.28 -28.63 9.65
CA LYS A 116 -38.22 -27.73 10.14
C LYS A 116 -36.85 -28.42 10.25
N ILE A 117 -36.80 -29.76 10.21
CA ILE A 117 -35.54 -30.50 10.23
C ILE A 117 -34.90 -30.43 8.84
N ILE A 118 -33.75 -29.75 8.75
CA ILE A 118 -33.02 -29.58 7.50
C ILE A 118 -32.25 -30.87 7.17
N ASP A 119 -31.46 -31.37 8.11
CA ASP A 119 -30.72 -32.62 7.94
C ASP A 119 -30.15 -33.15 9.27
N ILE A 120 -29.56 -34.36 9.22
CA ILE A 120 -28.97 -35.08 10.35
C ILE A 120 -27.51 -35.40 10.00
N TYR A 121 -26.58 -35.14 10.92
CA TYR A 121 -25.13 -35.23 10.70
C TYR A 121 -24.44 -36.11 11.73
N THR A 122 -23.38 -36.81 11.30
CA THR A 122 -22.48 -37.58 12.18
C THR A 122 -21.15 -36.91 12.45
N LYS A 123 -20.77 -35.91 11.64
CA LYS A 123 -19.54 -35.15 11.80
C LYS A 123 -19.82 -33.66 11.82
N LEU A 124 -19.09 -32.99 12.70
CA LEU A 124 -19.28 -31.57 13.01
C LEU A 124 -18.93 -30.65 11.85
N ASP A 125 -17.87 -30.94 11.10
CA ASP A 125 -17.47 -30.13 9.93
C ASP A 125 -18.57 -30.03 8.88
N PHE A 126 -19.29 -31.14 8.64
CA PHE A 126 -20.40 -31.19 7.67
C PHE A 126 -21.63 -30.45 8.18
N LEU A 127 -21.94 -30.57 9.48
CA LEU A 127 -22.99 -29.80 10.13
C LEU A 127 -22.71 -28.30 9.98
N CYS A 128 -21.52 -27.84 10.37
CA CYS A 128 -21.11 -26.44 10.28
C CYS A 128 -21.16 -25.92 8.83
N ALA A 129 -20.70 -26.71 7.86
CA ALA A 129 -20.82 -26.36 6.44
C ALA A 129 -22.27 -26.24 5.96
N SER A 130 -23.18 -27.06 6.50
CA SER A 130 -24.61 -27.01 6.17
C SER A 130 -25.33 -25.84 6.83
N ILE A 131 -25.02 -25.54 8.10
CA ILE A 131 -25.51 -24.34 8.79
C ILE A 131 -25.05 -23.08 8.06
N HIS A 132 -23.77 -23.00 7.71
CA HIS A 132 -23.22 -21.88 6.92
C HIS A 132 -23.97 -21.75 5.57
N LYS A 133 -24.28 -22.87 4.93
CA LYS A 133 -25.04 -22.91 3.68
C LYS A 133 -26.49 -22.49 3.85
N GLU A 134 -27.14 -22.77 4.97
CA GLU A 134 -28.51 -22.36 5.25
C GLU A 134 -28.60 -20.86 5.56
N ILE A 135 -27.61 -20.33 6.30
CA ILE A 135 -27.46 -18.89 6.53
C ILE A 135 -27.16 -18.15 5.21
N ASN A 136 -26.41 -18.76 4.30
CA ASN A 136 -26.10 -18.17 3.00
C ASN A 136 -27.16 -18.47 1.92
N SER A 137 -28.03 -19.48 2.10
CA SER A 137 -29.06 -19.84 1.09
C SER A 137 -30.16 -18.79 1.01
N THR A 138 -30.42 -18.09 2.12
CA THR A 138 -31.28 -16.90 2.17
C THR A 138 -30.70 -15.72 1.38
N ASP A 139 -29.37 -15.56 1.31
CA ASP A 139 -28.70 -14.51 0.53
C ASP A 139 -28.55 -14.81 -0.98
N ASN A 140 -28.57 -16.09 -1.39
CA ASN A 140 -28.33 -16.52 -2.77
C ASN A 140 -29.48 -16.22 -3.76
N GLN A 141 -30.63 -15.70 -3.30
CA GLN A 141 -31.81 -15.42 -4.13
C GLN A 141 -31.77 -14.06 -4.85
N LEU A 142 -30.79 -13.19 -4.56
CA LEU A 142 -30.70 -11.88 -5.21
C LEU A 142 -29.85 -11.94 -6.48
N LEU A 143 -30.31 -11.21 -7.50
CA LEU A 143 -29.61 -11.02 -8.77
C LEU A 143 -28.35 -10.17 -8.53
N THR A 144 -27.20 -10.58 -9.07
CA THR A 144 -25.94 -9.84 -9.02
C THR A 144 -25.53 -9.39 -10.43
N PHE A 145 -25.06 -8.15 -10.54
CA PHE A 145 -24.79 -7.52 -11.85
C PHE A 145 -23.69 -6.48 -11.76
N ASN A 146 -22.99 -6.28 -12.87
CA ASN A 146 -22.01 -5.23 -13.07
C ASN A 146 -22.55 -4.17 -14.03
N ILE A 147 -22.15 -2.91 -13.85
CA ILE A 147 -22.57 -1.80 -14.71
C ILE A 147 -21.33 -1.18 -15.33
N PHE A 148 -21.38 -0.94 -16.63
CA PHE A 148 -20.38 -0.19 -17.36
C PHE A 148 -20.91 1.19 -17.75
N ASN A 149 -20.15 2.23 -17.37
CA ASN A 149 -20.37 3.60 -17.80
C ASN A 149 -19.18 4.07 -18.63
N GLN A 150 -19.44 4.90 -19.65
CA GLN A 150 -18.41 5.40 -20.57
C GLN A 150 -17.30 6.24 -19.89
N ASN A 151 -17.50 6.70 -18.65
CA ASN A 151 -16.44 7.30 -17.84
C ASN A 151 -15.55 6.18 -17.27
N GLN A 152 -14.54 5.77 -18.05
CA GLN A 152 -13.71 4.55 -17.98
C GLN A 152 -12.95 4.24 -16.65
N THR A 153 -13.14 4.99 -15.57
CA THR A 153 -12.30 4.89 -14.35
C THR A 153 -12.99 4.30 -13.13
N SER A 154 -14.26 3.89 -13.22
CA SER A 154 -14.97 3.33 -12.06
C SER A 154 -14.65 1.85 -11.83
N LYS A 155 -14.58 1.46 -10.54
CA LYS A 155 -14.43 0.06 -10.11
C LYS A 155 -15.51 -0.85 -10.71
N GLU A 156 -16.72 -0.32 -10.92
CA GLU A 156 -17.83 -1.01 -11.53
C GLU A 156 -17.59 -1.35 -13.01
N SER A 157 -17.02 -0.42 -13.77
CA SER A 157 -16.69 -0.65 -15.18
C SER A 157 -15.59 -1.71 -15.32
N ALA A 158 -14.62 -1.70 -14.40
CA ALA A 158 -13.60 -2.75 -14.32
C ALA A 158 -14.19 -4.13 -13.94
N GLN A 159 -15.23 -4.20 -13.10
CA GLN A 159 -15.96 -5.46 -12.82
C GLN A 159 -16.75 -5.96 -14.03
N PHE A 160 -17.35 -5.05 -14.81
CA PHE A 160 -17.97 -5.42 -16.08
C PHE A 160 -16.94 -6.02 -17.05
N ILE A 161 -15.78 -5.36 -17.24
CA ILE A 161 -14.70 -5.88 -18.07
C ILE A 161 -14.19 -7.22 -17.54
N TRP A 162 -14.11 -7.39 -16.21
CA TRP A 162 -13.76 -8.67 -15.58
C TRP A 162 -14.69 -9.78 -16.04
N SER A 163 -16.01 -9.57 -16.00
CA SER A 163 -16.98 -10.59 -16.42
C SER A 163 -16.84 -10.94 -17.91
N GLN A 164 -16.59 -9.94 -18.75
CA GLN A 164 -16.42 -10.13 -20.19
C GLN A 164 -15.12 -10.88 -20.52
N LEU A 165 -13.99 -10.50 -19.92
CA LEU A 165 -12.70 -11.20 -20.08
C LEU A 165 -12.76 -12.63 -19.56
N PHE A 166 -13.36 -12.83 -18.39
CA PHE A 166 -13.49 -14.14 -17.77
C PHE A 166 -14.16 -15.13 -18.72
N THR A 167 -15.28 -14.73 -19.33
CA THR A 167 -16.00 -15.57 -20.27
C THR A 167 -15.15 -15.89 -21.51
N GLN A 168 -14.47 -14.90 -22.09
CA GLN A 168 -13.58 -15.15 -23.24
C GLN A 168 -12.44 -16.13 -22.89
N ILE A 169 -11.86 -16.02 -21.69
CA ILE A 169 -10.79 -16.91 -21.25
C ILE A 169 -11.28 -18.36 -21.09
N ILE A 170 -12.47 -18.55 -20.52
CA ILE A 170 -13.05 -19.90 -20.38
C ILE A 170 -13.36 -20.51 -21.75
N LEU A 171 -14.03 -19.75 -22.64
CA LEU A 171 -14.42 -20.25 -23.96
C LEU A 171 -13.23 -20.60 -24.87
N HIS A 172 -12.07 -20.00 -24.61
CA HIS A 172 -10.83 -20.27 -25.33
C HIS A 172 -9.81 -21.07 -24.49
N SER A 173 -10.24 -21.73 -23.41
CA SER A 173 -9.38 -22.58 -22.61
C SER A 173 -9.33 -24.00 -23.21
N SER A 174 -8.22 -24.33 -23.89
CA SER A 174 -7.97 -25.64 -24.51
C SER A 174 -7.63 -26.73 -23.49
N SER A 175 -8.42 -26.90 -22.42
CA SER A 175 -8.11 -27.91 -21.40
C SER A 175 -8.49 -29.32 -21.84
N ASP A 176 -7.74 -30.32 -21.38
CA ASP A 176 -8.11 -31.73 -21.51
C ASP A 176 -9.41 -31.97 -20.71
N TYR A 177 -10.51 -32.02 -21.45
CA TYR A 177 -11.88 -32.25 -20.98
C TYR A 177 -11.98 -33.38 -19.95
N ARG A 178 -11.17 -34.44 -20.08
CA ARG A 178 -11.25 -35.61 -19.20
C ARG A 178 -10.77 -35.28 -17.79
N VAL A 179 -9.67 -34.54 -17.68
CA VAL A 179 -9.08 -34.16 -16.39
C VAL A 179 -10.02 -33.23 -15.63
N THR A 180 -10.60 -32.27 -16.33
CA THR A 180 -11.49 -31.25 -15.72
C THR A 180 -12.82 -31.84 -15.28
N LYS A 181 -13.42 -32.73 -16.10
CA LYS A 181 -14.62 -33.48 -15.73
C LYS A 181 -14.36 -34.31 -14.48
N GLN A 182 -13.22 -35.00 -14.41
CA GLN A 182 -12.88 -35.82 -13.25
C GLN A 182 -12.68 -34.99 -11.99
N GLN A 183 -11.94 -33.86 -12.07
CA GLN A 183 -11.77 -32.94 -10.94
C GLN A 183 -13.11 -32.47 -10.35
N MET A 184 -14.07 -32.14 -11.22
CA MET A 184 -15.41 -31.75 -10.79
C MET A 184 -16.14 -32.91 -10.09
N ILE A 185 -16.07 -34.12 -10.64
CA ILE A 185 -16.70 -35.32 -10.06
C ILE A 185 -16.10 -35.64 -8.70
N ASP A 186 -14.77 -35.61 -8.57
CA ASP A 186 -14.07 -35.92 -7.32
C ASP A 186 -14.43 -34.92 -6.22
N MET A 187 -14.47 -33.63 -6.56
CA MET A 187 -14.97 -32.57 -5.66
C MET A 187 -16.38 -32.89 -5.16
N TYR A 188 -17.28 -33.31 -6.06
CA TYR A 188 -18.65 -33.67 -5.68
C TYR A 188 -18.74 -34.92 -4.81
N ARG A 189 -17.95 -35.95 -5.11
CA ARG A 189 -17.88 -37.19 -4.31
C ARG A 189 -17.42 -36.91 -2.89
N GLN A 190 -16.40 -36.07 -2.74
CA GLN A 190 -15.91 -35.64 -1.44
C GLN A 190 -16.98 -34.83 -0.67
N TYR A 191 -17.64 -33.89 -1.35
CA TYR A 191 -18.64 -33.03 -0.72
C TYR A 191 -19.91 -33.80 -0.28
N TYR A 192 -20.37 -34.75 -1.09
CA TYR A 192 -21.57 -35.56 -0.82
C TYR A 192 -21.24 -36.94 -0.23
N HIS A 193 -20.09 -37.07 0.42
CA HIS A 193 -19.68 -38.30 1.07
C HIS A 193 -20.74 -38.77 2.08
N GLY A 194 -21.25 -39.99 1.92
CA GLY A 194 -22.30 -40.56 2.79
C GLY A 194 -23.75 -40.24 2.36
N ASN A 195 -23.97 -39.36 1.38
CA ASN A 195 -25.29 -39.11 0.83
C ASN A 195 -25.58 -40.01 -0.38
N LEU A 196 -26.17 -41.17 -0.14
CA LEU A 196 -26.44 -42.19 -1.17
C LEU A 196 -27.25 -41.65 -2.36
N LYS A 197 -28.23 -40.76 -2.12
CA LYS A 197 -29.05 -40.18 -3.20
C LYS A 197 -28.21 -39.28 -4.12
N LYS A 198 -27.36 -38.43 -3.54
CA LYS A 198 -26.49 -37.53 -4.31
C LYS A 198 -25.33 -38.28 -4.98
N GLN A 199 -24.78 -39.32 -4.35
CA GLN A 199 -23.78 -40.19 -4.96
C GLN A 199 -24.31 -40.92 -6.20
N LYS A 200 -25.55 -41.44 -6.15
CA LYS A 200 -26.20 -42.03 -7.34
C LYS A 200 -26.29 -41.03 -8.50
N LEU A 201 -26.69 -39.80 -8.23
CA LEU A 201 -26.79 -38.74 -9.25
C LEU A 201 -25.41 -38.36 -9.84
N ILE A 202 -24.36 -38.35 -9.01
CA ILE A 202 -22.98 -38.09 -9.48
C ILE A 202 -22.51 -39.23 -10.40
N ASN A 203 -22.75 -40.48 -10.03
CA ASN A 203 -22.39 -41.64 -10.86
C ASN A 203 -23.16 -41.64 -12.19
N GLN A 204 -24.44 -41.27 -12.16
CA GLN A 204 -25.24 -41.10 -13.37
C GLN A 204 -24.64 -40.02 -14.28
N PHE A 205 -24.27 -38.86 -13.74
CA PHE A 205 -23.60 -37.80 -14.50
C PHE A 205 -22.28 -38.28 -15.10
N GLU A 206 -21.44 -38.97 -14.33
CA GLU A 206 -20.15 -39.48 -14.81
C GLU A 206 -20.31 -40.39 -16.04
N GLN A 207 -21.31 -41.28 -16.01
CA GLN A 207 -21.58 -42.28 -17.06
C GLN A 207 -22.34 -41.71 -18.27
N GLU A 208 -23.36 -40.87 -18.05
CA GLU A 208 -24.31 -40.47 -19.09
C GLU A 208 -23.99 -39.12 -19.74
N TYR A 209 -23.20 -38.25 -19.09
CA TYR A 209 -22.99 -36.88 -19.57
C TYR A 209 -22.29 -36.82 -20.93
N GLN A 210 -22.94 -36.11 -21.87
CA GLN A 210 -22.43 -35.70 -23.18
C GLN A 210 -22.52 -34.17 -23.30
N SER A 211 -21.59 -33.54 -24.02
CA SER A 211 -21.51 -32.07 -24.14
C SER A 211 -22.79 -31.43 -24.70
N GLU A 212 -23.45 -32.09 -25.66
CA GLU A 212 -24.73 -31.65 -26.26
C GLU A 212 -25.91 -31.66 -25.28
N GLN A 213 -25.76 -32.24 -24.09
CA GLN A 213 -26.78 -32.32 -23.06
C GLN A 213 -26.55 -31.32 -21.92
N ALA A 214 -25.62 -30.38 -22.07
CA ALA A 214 -25.24 -29.44 -21.02
C ALA A 214 -26.44 -28.62 -20.51
N ILE A 215 -27.32 -28.13 -21.39
CA ILE A 215 -28.54 -27.39 -21.00
C ILE A 215 -29.43 -28.27 -20.09
N ARG A 216 -29.69 -29.51 -20.49
CA ARG A 216 -30.52 -30.45 -19.71
C ARG A 216 -29.95 -30.69 -18.30
N TRP A 217 -28.64 -30.89 -18.20
CA TRP A 217 -27.97 -31.12 -16.90
C TRP A 217 -27.90 -29.86 -16.03
N TYR A 218 -27.86 -28.67 -16.66
CA TYR A 218 -27.94 -27.40 -15.97
C TYR A 218 -29.35 -27.16 -15.38
N LEU A 219 -30.41 -27.45 -16.13
CA LEU A 219 -31.80 -27.16 -15.73
C LEU A 219 -32.40 -28.18 -14.76
N ASN A 220 -32.15 -29.47 -14.98
CA ASN A 220 -32.61 -30.51 -14.07
C ASN A 220 -31.91 -30.30 -12.73
N LYS A 221 -32.62 -29.76 -11.72
CA LYS A 221 -32.17 -29.18 -10.41
C LYS A 221 -31.04 -29.98 -9.73
N SER A 222 -29.90 -29.98 -10.37
CA SER A 222 -28.77 -30.84 -10.09
C SER A 222 -27.87 -30.12 -9.10
N PHE A 223 -26.81 -30.78 -8.70
CA PHE A 223 -25.75 -30.09 -7.99
C PHE A 223 -25.10 -29.01 -8.89
N ILE A 224 -25.11 -29.15 -10.22
CA ILE A 224 -24.32 -28.32 -11.15
C ILE A 224 -24.79 -26.87 -11.16
N PHE A 225 -26.09 -26.62 -11.37
CA PHE A 225 -26.70 -25.28 -11.34
C PHE A 225 -26.24 -24.49 -10.13
N LYS A 226 -26.37 -25.10 -8.95
CA LYS A 226 -26.08 -24.46 -7.67
C LYS A 226 -24.62 -24.00 -7.57
N TYR A 227 -23.67 -24.81 -8.01
CA TYR A 227 -22.26 -24.49 -7.90
C TYR A 227 -21.78 -23.53 -8.97
N ILE A 228 -22.28 -23.65 -10.20
CA ILE A 228 -21.97 -22.68 -11.26
C ILE A 228 -22.51 -21.31 -10.87
N THR A 229 -23.78 -21.21 -10.47
CA THR A 229 -24.36 -19.95 -10.01
C THR A 229 -23.60 -19.37 -8.83
N LYS A 230 -23.22 -20.20 -7.84
CA LYS A 230 -22.36 -19.74 -6.74
C LYS A 230 -21.04 -19.18 -7.26
N ALA A 231 -20.31 -19.96 -8.06
CA ALA A 231 -18.99 -19.62 -8.56
C ALA A 231 -19.00 -18.30 -9.33
N LEU A 232 -20.03 -18.06 -10.13
CA LEU A 232 -20.22 -16.83 -10.90
C LEU A 232 -20.55 -15.64 -10.00
N LYS A 233 -21.51 -15.79 -9.08
CA LYS A 233 -21.89 -14.72 -8.14
C LYS A 233 -20.73 -14.28 -7.26
N THR A 234 -19.93 -15.23 -6.78
CA THR A 234 -18.79 -14.95 -5.90
C THR A 234 -17.50 -14.67 -6.66
N GLN A 235 -17.49 -14.88 -7.98
CA GLN A 235 -16.29 -14.88 -8.83
C GLN A 235 -15.18 -15.73 -8.20
N ASP A 236 -15.52 -16.96 -7.82
CA ASP A 236 -14.61 -17.91 -7.16
C ASP A 236 -13.76 -18.61 -8.22
N ILE A 237 -12.52 -18.15 -8.39
CA ILE A 237 -11.60 -18.66 -9.42
C ILE A 237 -11.40 -20.18 -9.32
N ASP A 238 -11.39 -20.74 -8.11
CA ASP A 238 -11.13 -22.16 -7.93
C ASP A 238 -12.29 -22.99 -8.47
N LEU A 239 -13.52 -22.61 -8.11
CA LEU A 239 -14.73 -23.25 -8.63
C LEU A 239 -14.89 -23.01 -10.13
N LEU A 240 -14.73 -21.76 -10.58
CA LEU A 240 -14.89 -21.42 -12.00
C LEU A 240 -13.96 -22.22 -12.91
N TYR A 241 -12.73 -22.45 -12.46
CA TYR A 241 -11.82 -23.32 -13.17
C TYR A 241 -12.25 -24.80 -13.13
N ILE A 242 -12.72 -25.33 -11.99
CA ILE A 242 -13.23 -26.72 -11.91
C ILE A 242 -14.43 -26.92 -12.87
N PHE A 243 -15.32 -25.93 -12.95
CA PHE A 243 -16.52 -25.98 -13.81
C PHE A 243 -16.29 -25.52 -15.25
N ARG A 244 -15.06 -25.14 -15.63
CA ARG A 244 -14.78 -24.52 -16.94
C ARG A 244 -15.25 -25.35 -18.13
N PHE A 245 -15.05 -26.67 -18.09
CA PHE A 245 -15.47 -27.57 -19.17
C PHE A 245 -16.99 -27.56 -19.34
N PHE A 246 -17.74 -27.57 -18.23
CA PHE A 246 -19.20 -27.58 -18.28
C PHE A 246 -19.73 -26.22 -18.74
N ILE A 247 -19.09 -25.12 -18.32
CA ILE A 247 -19.44 -23.77 -18.77
C ILE A 247 -19.20 -23.66 -20.28
N GLU A 248 -18.08 -24.17 -20.79
CA GLU A 248 -17.77 -24.22 -22.23
C GLU A 248 -18.79 -25.04 -23.02
N ASP A 249 -19.11 -26.26 -22.54
CA ASP A 249 -20.12 -27.13 -23.16
C ASP A 249 -21.52 -26.49 -23.13
N LEU A 250 -21.87 -25.81 -22.03
CA LEU A 250 -23.15 -25.11 -21.90
C LEU A 250 -23.26 -23.94 -22.88
N THR A 251 -22.21 -23.13 -23.03
CA THR A 251 -22.19 -22.03 -24.00
C THR A 251 -22.22 -22.54 -25.44
N LYS A 252 -21.49 -23.62 -25.76
CA LYS A 252 -21.54 -24.26 -27.09
C LYS A 252 -22.95 -24.78 -27.41
N ASN A 253 -23.53 -25.56 -26.50
CA ASN A 253 -24.87 -26.11 -26.63
C ASN A 253 -25.94 -25.00 -26.75
N LEU A 254 -25.81 -23.90 -26.00
CA LEU A 254 -26.66 -22.72 -26.14
C LEU A 254 -26.51 -22.03 -27.50
N THR A 255 -25.29 -21.97 -28.04
CA THR A 255 -25.02 -21.37 -29.35
C THR A 255 -25.65 -22.20 -30.47
N ASP A 256 -25.57 -23.52 -30.39
CA ASP A 256 -26.20 -24.44 -31.35
C ASP A 256 -27.73 -24.31 -31.31
N GLU A 257 -28.33 -24.23 -30.12
CA GLU A 257 -29.78 -24.00 -29.98
C GLU A 257 -30.19 -22.59 -30.43
N HIS A 258 -29.36 -21.57 -30.21
CA HIS A 258 -29.61 -20.21 -30.68
C HIS A 258 -29.71 -20.12 -32.21
N GLN A 259 -28.97 -20.95 -32.96
CA GLN A 259 -29.09 -21.01 -34.42
C GLN A 259 -30.52 -21.33 -34.87
N LYS A 260 -31.29 -22.08 -34.08
CA LYS A 260 -32.69 -22.40 -34.41
C LYS A 260 -33.59 -21.16 -34.30
N ILE A 261 -33.30 -20.25 -33.36
CA ILE A 261 -34.00 -18.95 -33.25
C ILE A 261 -33.65 -18.06 -34.43
N LEU A 262 -32.39 -18.01 -34.85
CA LEU A 262 -31.95 -17.23 -36.02
C LEU A 262 -32.59 -17.72 -37.34
N LEU A 263 -32.92 -19.01 -37.43
CA LEU A 263 -33.63 -19.59 -38.57
C LEU A 263 -35.16 -19.38 -38.50
N SER A 264 -35.68 -18.86 -37.39
CA SER A 264 -37.10 -18.57 -37.22
C SER A 264 -37.50 -17.25 -37.90
N ASN A 265 -38.80 -17.04 -38.14
CA ASN A 265 -39.32 -15.77 -38.65
C ASN A 265 -39.47 -14.69 -37.55
N GLU A 266 -39.06 -14.97 -36.31
CA GLU A 266 -39.17 -14.04 -35.18
C GLU A 266 -38.07 -12.97 -35.27
N LYS A 267 -38.45 -11.70 -35.45
CA LYS A 267 -37.50 -10.58 -35.53
C LYS A 267 -37.14 -10.00 -34.17
N ILE A 268 -38.14 -9.88 -33.31
CA ILE A 268 -38.01 -9.33 -31.96
C ILE A 268 -38.64 -10.32 -31.00
N LEU A 269 -37.84 -10.80 -30.05
CA LEU A 269 -38.28 -11.62 -28.94
C LEU A 269 -38.34 -10.76 -27.67
N ILE A 270 -39.47 -10.80 -26.95
CA ILE A 270 -39.60 -10.14 -25.64
C ILE A 270 -39.80 -11.21 -24.58
N VAL A 271 -38.94 -11.19 -23.55
CA VAL A 271 -39.01 -12.10 -22.41
C VAL A 271 -38.99 -11.35 -21.09
N TYR A 272 -39.49 -12.01 -20.04
CA TYR A 272 -39.69 -11.41 -18.74
C TYR A 272 -38.97 -12.21 -17.65
N HIS A 273 -38.26 -11.50 -16.76
CA HIS A 273 -37.65 -12.09 -15.57
C HIS A 273 -38.14 -11.38 -14.30
N GLY A 274 -38.85 -12.11 -13.44
CA GLY A 274 -39.36 -11.58 -12.19
C GLY A 274 -38.50 -11.97 -11.01
N THR A 275 -38.01 -10.96 -10.27
CA THR A 275 -37.15 -11.17 -9.10
C THR A 275 -37.31 -10.03 -8.10
N LYS A 276 -36.39 -9.93 -7.14
CA LYS A 276 -36.32 -8.85 -6.17
C LYS A 276 -34.93 -8.23 -6.20
N LEU A 277 -34.88 -6.91 -6.06
CA LEU A 277 -33.64 -6.17 -5.88
C LEU A 277 -33.63 -5.49 -4.52
N THR A 278 -32.46 -5.34 -3.91
CA THR A 278 -32.31 -4.45 -2.76
C THR A 278 -32.59 -3.01 -3.17
N LYS A 279 -33.05 -2.18 -2.22
CA LYS A 279 -33.21 -0.73 -2.44
C LYS A 279 -31.92 -0.07 -2.95
N LYS A 280 -30.74 -0.55 -2.52
CA LYS A 280 -29.42 -0.10 -2.98
C LYS A 280 -29.16 -0.46 -4.45
N GLN A 281 -29.44 -1.71 -4.84
CA GLN A 281 -29.33 -2.15 -6.24
C GLN A 281 -30.27 -1.36 -7.16
N LEU A 282 -31.52 -1.16 -6.75
CA LEU A 282 -32.46 -0.35 -7.52
C LEU A 282 -31.98 1.10 -7.66
N LYS A 283 -31.46 1.70 -6.59
CA LYS A 283 -30.84 3.05 -6.65
C LYS A 283 -29.67 3.09 -7.63
N LYS A 284 -28.88 2.01 -7.71
CA LYS A 284 -27.77 1.88 -8.66
C LYS A 284 -28.29 1.85 -10.10
N PHE A 285 -29.30 1.04 -10.40
CA PHE A 285 -29.98 1.03 -11.70
C PHE A 285 -30.49 2.44 -12.08
N ARG A 286 -31.19 3.13 -11.16
CA ARG A 286 -31.75 4.47 -11.41
C ARG A 286 -30.69 5.53 -11.72
N LYS A 287 -29.49 5.42 -11.17
CA LYS A 287 -28.39 6.36 -11.41
C LYS A 287 -27.70 6.18 -12.77
N ASN A 288 -27.87 5.02 -13.42
CA ASN A 288 -27.08 4.62 -14.57
C ASN A 288 -27.95 4.36 -15.81
N GLN A 289 -28.88 5.27 -16.13
CA GLN A 289 -29.68 5.15 -17.35
C GLN A 289 -28.78 5.03 -18.60
N ASN A 290 -29.19 4.22 -19.58
CA ASN A 290 -28.44 3.90 -20.80
C ASN A 290 -27.10 3.16 -20.60
N ALA A 291 -26.75 2.78 -19.37
CA ALA A 291 -25.56 2.00 -19.10
C ALA A 291 -25.69 0.54 -19.60
N LEU A 292 -24.55 -0.10 -19.79
CA LEU A 292 -24.48 -1.54 -20.08
C LEU A 292 -24.38 -2.34 -18.79
N ILE A 293 -24.98 -3.52 -18.79
CA ILE A 293 -25.14 -4.38 -17.62
C ILE A 293 -24.76 -5.80 -18.03
N SER A 294 -23.92 -6.44 -17.22
CA SER A 294 -23.70 -7.89 -17.28
C SER A 294 -24.23 -8.54 -16.00
N MET A 295 -24.84 -9.71 -16.13
CA MET A 295 -25.28 -10.50 -14.98
C MET A 295 -24.15 -11.43 -14.54
N ASN A 296 -23.99 -11.65 -13.24
CA ASN A 296 -23.00 -12.57 -12.69
C ASN A 296 -23.60 -13.98 -12.47
N GLU A 297 -24.53 -14.39 -13.33
CA GLU A 297 -25.16 -15.71 -13.40
C GLU A 297 -25.83 -15.88 -14.77
N TYR A 298 -26.09 -17.13 -15.18
CA TYR A 298 -26.96 -17.38 -16.32
C TYR A 298 -28.39 -16.92 -15.98
N LEU A 299 -29.00 -16.16 -16.89
CA LEU A 299 -30.33 -15.60 -16.68
C LEU A 299 -31.38 -16.49 -17.34
N ILE A 300 -32.34 -16.97 -16.55
CA ILE A 300 -33.55 -17.65 -17.06
C ILE A 300 -34.69 -16.63 -17.06
N ALA A 301 -35.26 -16.38 -18.23
CA ALA A 301 -36.44 -15.55 -18.42
C ALA A 301 -37.58 -16.38 -19.02
N ASN A 302 -38.80 -15.84 -19.05
CA ASN A 302 -39.99 -16.51 -19.55
C ASN A 302 -40.62 -15.66 -20.66
N ARG A 303 -41.12 -16.29 -21.73
CA ARG A 303 -41.96 -15.59 -22.72
C ARG A 303 -43.28 -15.12 -22.08
N LEU A 304 -43.78 -15.85 -21.07
CA LEU A 304 -45.03 -15.54 -20.37
C LEU A 304 -44.86 -14.50 -19.26
N TYR A 305 -45.43 -13.30 -19.46
CA TYR A 305 -45.46 -12.22 -18.47
C TYR A 305 -46.03 -12.67 -17.11
N SER A 306 -47.11 -13.46 -17.12
CA SER A 306 -47.84 -13.88 -15.91
C SER A 306 -46.95 -14.68 -14.95
N LEU A 307 -46.12 -15.59 -15.48
CA LEU A 307 -45.19 -16.40 -14.70
C LEU A 307 -44.11 -15.52 -14.07
N ALA A 308 -43.47 -14.66 -14.86
CA ALA A 308 -42.47 -13.73 -14.37
C ALA A 308 -43.05 -12.77 -13.31
N PHE A 309 -44.24 -12.22 -13.56
CA PHE A 309 -44.93 -11.36 -12.60
C PHE A 309 -45.19 -12.09 -11.27
N SER A 310 -45.68 -13.34 -11.34
CA SER A 310 -45.90 -14.16 -10.15
C SER A 310 -44.60 -14.40 -9.37
N ALA A 311 -43.47 -14.63 -10.06
CA ALA A 311 -42.16 -14.83 -9.46
C ALA A 311 -41.66 -13.57 -8.73
N ALA A 312 -41.79 -12.39 -9.34
CA ALA A 312 -41.44 -11.12 -8.71
C ALA A 312 -42.25 -10.89 -7.42
N MET A 313 -43.55 -11.19 -7.46
CA MET A 313 -44.50 -10.96 -6.37
C MET A 313 -44.49 -12.02 -5.26
N LYS A 314 -43.72 -13.11 -5.39
CA LYS A 314 -43.58 -14.13 -4.34
C LYS A 314 -43.27 -13.48 -2.97
N PRO A 315 -43.95 -13.83 -1.87
CA PRO A 315 -43.69 -13.23 -0.56
C PRO A 315 -42.21 -13.37 -0.16
N THR A 316 -41.66 -12.35 0.47
CA THR A 316 -40.30 -12.40 1.04
C THR A 316 -40.31 -11.86 2.46
N LYS A 317 -39.43 -12.40 3.29
CA LYS A 317 -39.19 -11.93 4.66
C LYS A 317 -38.22 -10.74 4.70
N ARG A 318 -37.56 -10.42 3.56
CA ARG A 318 -36.61 -9.30 3.46
C ARG A 318 -37.35 -7.98 3.33
N THR A 319 -37.09 -7.05 4.26
CA THR A 319 -37.73 -5.73 4.29
C THR A 319 -37.00 -4.68 3.43
N ASN A 320 -35.75 -4.96 3.04
CA ASN A 320 -34.89 -4.07 2.27
C ASN A 320 -34.90 -4.35 0.75
N VAL A 321 -35.74 -5.27 0.29
CA VAL A 321 -35.89 -5.62 -1.14
C VAL A 321 -37.23 -5.13 -1.69
N VAL A 322 -37.28 -4.94 -3.00
CA VAL A 322 -38.49 -4.57 -3.73
C VAL A 322 -38.68 -5.53 -4.90
N PRO A 323 -39.92 -5.90 -5.25
CA PRO A 323 -40.18 -6.72 -6.40
C PRO A 323 -39.87 -5.94 -7.69
N VAL A 324 -39.25 -6.63 -8.62
CA VAL A 324 -38.79 -6.09 -9.90
C VAL A 324 -39.16 -7.07 -11.00
N LEU A 325 -39.70 -6.53 -12.08
CA LEU A 325 -39.92 -7.23 -13.33
C LEU A 325 -38.96 -6.66 -14.38
N PHE A 326 -38.09 -7.50 -14.90
CA PHE A 326 -37.30 -7.17 -16.08
C PHE A 326 -38.10 -7.53 -17.33
N GLU A 327 -38.21 -6.59 -18.25
CA GLU A 327 -38.69 -6.80 -19.62
C GLU A 327 -37.46 -6.68 -20.52
N ILE A 328 -37.13 -7.76 -21.22
CA ILE A 328 -35.90 -7.90 -22.00
C ILE A 328 -36.28 -8.04 -23.47
N GLU A 329 -35.87 -7.07 -24.27
CA GLU A 329 -36.06 -7.04 -25.71
C GLU A 329 -34.80 -7.59 -26.41
N CYS A 330 -34.99 -8.62 -27.23
CA CYS A 330 -33.95 -9.24 -28.04
C CYS A 330 -34.26 -8.96 -29.52
N ASN A 331 -33.52 -8.04 -30.14
CA ASN A 331 -33.61 -7.84 -31.59
C ASN A 331 -32.75 -8.89 -32.31
N ILE A 332 -33.37 -9.94 -32.80
CA ILE A 332 -32.68 -11.11 -33.40
C ILE A 332 -31.92 -10.71 -34.67
N GLU A 333 -32.44 -9.74 -35.44
CA GLU A 333 -31.79 -9.24 -36.66
C GLU A 333 -30.46 -8.51 -36.36
N ASP A 334 -30.41 -7.73 -35.28
CA ASP A 334 -29.22 -6.94 -34.91
C ASP A 334 -28.16 -7.79 -34.17
N LEU A 335 -28.58 -8.84 -33.47
CA LEU A 335 -27.70 -9.62 -32.59
C LEU A 335 -26.86 -10.66 -33.35
N GLY A 336 -27.40 -11.26 -34.42
CA GLY A 336 -26.69 -12.26 -35.23
C GLY A 336 -26.16 -13.43 -34.40
N HIS A 337 -24.96 -13.94 -34.72
CA HIS A 337 -24.34 -15.10 -34.05
C HIS A 337 -23.49 -14.75 -32.82
N THR A 338 -23.40 -13.48 -32.42
CA THR A 338 -22.42 -13.04 -31.42
C THR A 338 -22.91 -13.14 -29.98
N THR A 339 -24.23 -13.19 -29.76
CA THR A 339 -24.83 -13.25 -28.43
C THR A 339 -25.87 -14.37 -28.38
N SER A 340 -25.58 -15.44 -27.65
CA SER A 340 -26.40 -16.65 -27.63
C SER A 340 -27.46 -16.63 -26.53
N PHE A 341 -28.68 -16.99 -26.91
CA PHE A 341 -29.77 -17.36 -26.00
C PHE A 341 -30.67 -18.37 -26.68
N ALA A 342 -31.33 -19.24 -25.93
CA ALA A 342 -32.12 -20.32 -26.51
C ALA A 342 -33.43 -20.52 -25.76
N ASP A 343 -34.47 -20.90 -26.51
CA ASP A 343 -35.67 -21.50 -25.95
C ASP A 343 -35.30 -22.87 -25.37
N ILE A 344 -35.51 -23.02 -24.07
CA ILE A 344 -35.11 -24.23 -23.32
C ILE A 344 -36.31 -25.05 -22.84
N ALA A 345 -37.52 -24.69 -23.28
CA ALA A 345 -38.75 -25.41 -22.94
C ALA A 345 -38.65 -26.92 -23.18
N GLN A 346 -37.99 -27.36 -24.25
CA GLN A 346 -37.79 -28.79 -24.57
C GLN A 346 -36.89 -29.54 -23.57
N TYR A 347 -36.10 -28.82 -22.76
CA TYR A 347 -35.19 -29.39 -21.77
C TYR A 347 -35.66 -29.18 -20.32
N SER A 348 -36.66 -28.31 -20.12
CA SER A 348 -37.18 -27.98 -18.80
C SER A 348 -38.11 -29.08 -18.28
N ASP A 349 -38.12 -29.29 -16.97
CA ASP A 349 -39.13 -30.14 -16.30
C ASP A 349 -40.54 -29.55 -16.44
N TYR A 350 -40.63 -28.26 -16.82
CA TYR A 350 -41.86 -27.51 -17.01
C TYR A 350 -41.92 -26.90 -18.42
N PRO A 351 -42.11 -27.72 -19.48
CA PRO A 351 -42.05 -27.25 -20.88
C PRO A 351 -43.08 -26.17 -21.23
N HIS A 352 -44.15 -26.04 -20.44
CA HIS A 352 -45.18 -25.01 -20.62
C HIS A 352 -44.78 -23.62 -20.10
N GLU A 353 -43.64 -23.49 -19.41
CA GLU A 353 -43.18 -22.20 -18.88
C GLU A 353 -42.50 -21.31 -19.94
N GLU A 354 -42.25 -21.85 -21.14
CA GLU A 354 -41.63 -21.13 -22.27
C GLU A 354 -40.38 -20.37 -21.85
N GLU A 355 -39.50 -21.07 -21.13
CA GLU A 355 -38.27 -20.53 -20.59
C GLU A 355 -37.23 -20.26 -21.69
N VAL A 356 -36.54 -19.14 -21.55
CA VAL A 356 -35.41 -18.73 -22.37
C VAL A 356 -34.18 -18.58 -21.48
N LEU A 357 -33.10 -19.27 -21.85
CA LEU A 357 -31.82 -19.23 -21.15
C LEU A 357 -30.86 -18.32 -21.92
N PHE A 358 -30.36 -17.30 -21.23
CA PHE A 358 -29.33 -16.40 -21.74
C PHE A 358 -27.94 -16.88 -21.36
N ASP A 359 -27.01 -16.83 -22.31
CA ASP A 359 -25.61 -17.16 -22.08
C ASP A 359 -24.92 -16.15 -21.13
N ILE A 360 -23.79 -16.57 -20.55
CA ILE A 360 -23.06 -15.81 -19.52
C ILE A 360 -22.35 -14.55 -20.06
N ASN A 361 -22.02 -14.49 -21.35
CA ASN A 361 -21.39 -13.31 -21.97
C ASN A 361 -22.38 -12.17 -22.26
N ILE A 362 -23.68 -12.38 -22.04
CA ILE A 362 -24.69 -11.44 -22.51
C ILE A 362 -24.54 -10.07 -21.87
N THR A 363 -24.72 -9.04 -22.70
CA THR A 363 -24.74 -7.65 -22.26
C THR A 363 -26.12 -7.06 -22.48
N PHE A 364 -26.65 -6.40 -21.45
CA PHE A 364 -27.94 -5.73 -21.49
C PHE A 364 -27.74 -4.21 -21.43
N ARG A 365 -28.41 -3.48 -22.30
CA ARG A 365 -28.49 -2.02 -22.25
C ARG A 365 -29.74 -1.59 -21.50
N LEU A 366 -29.56 -0.82 -20.43
CA LEU A 366 -30.65 -0.33 -19.61
C LEU A 366 -31.39 0.83 -20.30
N LYS A 367 -32.64 0.61 -20.72
CA LYS A 367 -33.44 1.62 -21.43
C LYS A 367 -34.24 2.51 -20.49
N SER A 368 -35.06 1.92 -19.63
CA SER A 368 -35.92 2.69 -18.73
C SER A 368 -36.26 1.93 -17.46
N ILE A 369 -36.61 2.68 -16.42
CA ILE A 369 -37.04 2.16 -15.13
C ILE A 369 -38.30 2.91 -14.74
N GLN A 370 -39.37 2.18 -14.50
CA GLN A 370 -40.68 2.73 -14.13
C GLN A 370 -41.20 2.01 -12.89
N GLN A 371 -41.95 2.73 -12.05
CA GLN A 371 -42.63 2.12 -10.90
C GLN A 371 -44.13 2.02 -11.22
N HIS A 372 -44.68 0.82 -11.11
CA HIS A 372 -46.10 0.53 -11.32
C HIS A 372 -46.67 -0.07 -10.04
N SER A 373 -47.46 0.72 -9.30
CA SER A 373 -48.04 0.33 -8.01
C SER A 373 -47.00 -0.19 -7.00
N HIS A 374 -46.90 -1.52 -6.85
CA HIS A 374 -46.00 -2.19 -5.90
C HIS A 374 -44.79 -2.88 -6.55
N ILE A 375 -44.61 -2.77 -7.88
CA ILE A 375 -43.51 -3.41 -8.63
C ILE A 375 -42.73 -2.39 -9.46
N TRP A 376 -41.44 -2.64 -9.66
CA TRP A 376 -40.59 -1.86 -10.56
C TRP A 376 -40.42 -2.59 -11.89
N LEU A 377 -40.75 -1.93 -12.99
CA LEU A 377 -40.48 -2.42 -14.34
C LEU A 377 -39.15 -1.87 -14.82
N ILE A 378 -38.22 -2.76 -15.19
CA ILE A 378 -36.91 -2.42 -15.74
C ILE A 378 -36.84 -2.94 -17.17
N LYS A 379 -36.75 -2.03 -18.14
CA LYS A 379 -36.63 -2.40 -19.56
C LYS A 379 -35.16 -2.49 -19.97
N LEU A 380 -34.79 -3.62 -20.54
CA LEU A 380 -33.44 -3.93 -21.02
C LEU A 380 -33.51 -4.32 -22.50
N ASN A 381 -32.49 -3.97 -23.26
CA ASN A 381 -32.27 -4.53 -24.60
C ASN A 381 -30.99 -5.35 -24.58
N VAL A 382 -30.97 -6.50 -25.22
CA VAL A 382 -29.72 -7.22 -25.46
C VAL A 382 -28.85 -6.42 -26.43
N SER A 383 -27.54 -6.40 -26.20
CA SER A 383 -26.58 -5.60 -26.97
C SER A 383 -25.25 -6.32 -27.21
N ASN A 384 -24.66 -6.09 -28.38
CA ASN A 384 -23.31 -6.53 -28.76
C ASN A 384 -22.19 -5.58 -28.29
N ASP A 385 -22.52 -4.41 -27.71
CA ASP A 385 -21.54 -3.37 -27.33
C ASP A 385 -20.47 -3.87 -26.32
N GLY A 386 -20.81 -4.88 -25.51
CA GLY A 386 -19.89 -5.47 -24.54
C GLY A 386 -18.63 -6.05 -25.20
N GLN A 387 -18.76 -6.63 -26.40
CA GLN A 387 -17.64 -7.19 -27.15
C GLN A 387 -16.75 -6.10 -27.74
N GLU A 388 -17.33 -5.01 -28.23
CA GLU A 388 -16.58 -3.86 -28.77
C GLU A 388 -15.75 -3.19 -27.67
N ILE A 389 -16.36 -2.95 -26.50
CA ILE A 389 -15.68 -2.41 -25.32
C ILE A 389 -14.50 -3.31 -24.91
N LEU A 390 -14.69 -4.63 -24.95
CA LEU A 390 -13.64 -5.56 -24.63
C LEU A 390 -12.48 -5.52 -25.63
N LYS A 391 -12.78 -5.44 -26.94
CA LYS A 391 -11.78 -5.30 -28.00
C LYS A 391 -10.97 -4.02 -27.82
N ASP A 392 -11.64 -2.90 -27.57
CA ASP A 392 -10.98 -1.61 -27.32
C ASP A 392 -10.10 -1.63 -26.07
N TYR A 393 -10.61 -2.24 -24.99
CA TYR A 393 -9.85 -2.42 -23.75
C TYR A 393 -8.57 -3.26 -23.98
N LEU A 394 -8.69 -4.39 -24.68
CA LEU A 394 -7.56 -5.26 -24.97
C LEU A 394 -6.54 -4.58 -25.88
N LYS A 395 -7.00 -3.89 -26.94
CA LYS A 395 -6.14 -3.13 -27.84
C LYS A 395 -5.31 -2.11 -27.07
N LYS A 396 -5.94 -1.30 -26.23
CA LYS A 396 -5.25 -0.33 -25.36
C LYS A 396 -4.21 -1.01 -24.46
N LYS A 397 -4.54 -2.16 -23.87
CA LYS A 397 -3.61 -2.89 -22.99
C LYS A 397 -2.43 -3.51 -23.75
N TYR A 398 -2.63 -3.95 -24.99
CA TYR A 398 -1.58 -4.47 -25.85
C TYR A 398 -0.71 -3.38 -26.47
N ASP A 399 -1.24 -2.18 -26.64
CA ASP A 399 -0.44 -1.02 -27.05
C ASP A 399 0.44 -0.50 -25.89
N GLU A 400 0.01 -0.69 -24.64
CA GLU A 400 0.74 -0.31 -23.42
C GLU A 400 1.81 -1.33 -22.96
N SER A 401 1.83 -2.54 -23.52
CA SER A 401 2.61 -3.67 -23.00
C SER A 401 3.09 -4.57 -24.13
N GLU A 402 4.37 -4.98 -24.08
CA GLU A 402 4.91 -5.97 -25.03
C GLU A 402 4.22 -7.34 -24.91
N GLU A 403 3.69 -7.64 -23.72
CA GLU A 403 2.91 -8.85 -23.47
C GLU A 403 1.48 -8.73 -23.99
N LYS A 404 1.10 -9.62 -24.92
CA LYS A 404 -0.19 -9.62 -25.66
C LYS A 404 -1.14 -10.75 -25.25
N SER A 405 -0.92 -11.34 -24.08
CA SER A 405 -1.81 -12.36 -23.51
C SER A 405 -3.04 -11.78 -22.83
N MET A 406 -4.21 -12.22 -23.28
CA MET A 406 -5.50 -11.93 -22.64
C MET A 406 -5.54 -12.47 -21.19
N ARG A 407 -4.93 -13.64 -20.95
CA ARG A 407 -4.89 -14.29 -19.63
C ARG A 407 -4.10 -13.45 -18.64
N ILE A 408 -2.95 -12.93 -19.08
CA ILE A 408 -2.14 -12.03 -18.25
C ILE A 408 -2.85 -10.71 -17.99
N VAL A 409 -3.52 -10.13 -18.99
CA VAL A 409 -4.32 -8.91 -18.82
C VAL A 409 -5.44 -9.11 -17.80
N PHE A 410 -6.10 -10.27 -17.79
CA PHE A 410 -7.14 -10.59 -16.83
C PHE A 410 -6.63 -10.68 -15.39
N GLY A 411 -5.50 -11.34 -15.16
CA GLY A 411 -4.87 -11.34 -13.83
C GLY A 411 -4.43 -9.94 -13.38
N ARG A 412 -3.89 -9.12 -14.29
CA ARG A 412 -3.55 -7.70 -14.01
C ARG A 412 -4.79 -6.87 -13.64
N LEU A 413 -5.93 -7.11 -14.30
CA LEU A 413 -7.20 -6.47 -13.98
C LEU A 413 -7.63 -6.80 -12.54
N MET A 414 -7.51 -8.06 -12.11
CA MET A 414 -7.79 -8.44 -10.71
C MET A 414 -6.91 -7.66 -9.72
N CYS A 415 -5.61 -7.49 -10.00
CA CYS A 415 -4.74 -6.67 -9.17
C CYS A 415 -5.23 -5.21 -9.12
N SER A 416 -5.60 -4.61 -10.26
CA SER A 416 -6.12 -3.24 -10.29
C SER A 416 -7.46 -3.05 -9.54
N LEU A 417 -8.25 -4.13 -9.41
CA LEU A 417 -9.49 -4.17 -8.63
C LEU A 417 -9.25 -4.36 -7.12
N GLY A 418 -8.00 -4.53 -6.69
CA GLY A 418 -7.63 -4.86 -5.31
C GLY A 418 -7.91 -6.33 -4.93
N GLN A 419 -8.17 -7.20 -5.90
CA GLN A 419 -8.50 -8.61 -5.69
C GLN A 419 -7.22 -9.48 -5.63
N TYR A 420 -6.23 -9.10 -4.83
CA TYR A 420 -4.89 -9.70 -4.85
C TYR A 420 -4.89 -11.21 -4.57
N ASN A 421 -5.71 -11.69 -3.63
CA ASN A 421 -5.83 -13.13 -3.34
C ASN A 421 -6.40 -13.92 -4.53
N LYS A 422 -7.30 -13.31 -5.31
CA LYS A 422 -7.85 -13.94 -6.52
C LYS A 422 -6.82 -13.94 -7.64
N ALA A 423 -6.11 -12.82 -7.82
CA ALA A 423 -5.02 -12.69 -8.78
C ALA A 423 -3.90 -13.71 -8.50
N GLN A 424 -3.54 -13.89 -7.23
CA GLN A 424 -2.52 -14.86 -6.81
C GLN A 424 -2.92 -16.28 -7.23
N LYS A 425 -4.08 -16.75 -6.78
CA LYS A 425 -4.60 -18.08 -7.15
C LYS A 425 -4.69 -18.26 -8.66
N TYR A 426 -5.14 -17.23 -9.37
CA TYR A 426 -5.24 -17.24 -10.82
C TYR A 426 -3.87 -17.42 -11.48
N PHE A 427 -2.88 -16.62 -11.12
CA PHE A 427 -1.54 -16.72 -11.71
C PHE A 427 -0.79 -17.98 -11.28
N GLU A 428 -0.96 -18.48 -10.05
CA GLU A 428 -0.40 -19.77 -9.62
C GLU A 428 -0.95 -20.92 -10.46
N ARG A 429 -2.25 -20.89 -10.77
CA ARG A 429 -2.87 -21.85 -11.69
C ARG A 429 -2.34 -21.70 -13.11
N LEU A 430 -2.23 -20.47 -13.60
CA LEU A 430 -1.66 -20.19 -14.92
C LEU A 430 -0.21 -20.67 -15.03
N LEU A 431 0.56 -20.59 -13.94
CA LEU A 431 1.92 -21.12 -13.85
C LEU A 431 1.95 -22.65 -13.90
N SER A 432 0.96 -23.32 -13.30
CA SER A 432 0.83 -24.78 -13.34
C SER A 432 0.32 -25.32 -14.69
N ASP A 433 -0.43 -24.51 -15.43
CA ASP A 433 -1.04 -24.86 -16.72
C ASP A 433 -0.75 -23.78 -17.77
N VAL A 434 0.51 -23.75 -18.21
CA VAL A 434 1.09 -22.65 -18.99
C VAL A 434 0.40 -22.47 -20.35
N ASN A 435 -0.02 -23.54 -21.04
CA ASN A 435 -0.77 -23.46 -22.31
C ASN A 435 -0.24 -22.45 -23.34
N GLY A 436 1.08 -22.38 -23.52
CA GLY A 436 1.73 -21.47 -24.49
C GLY A 436 1.96 -20.03 -23.99
N GLU A 437 1.59 -19.73 -22.74
CA GLU A 437 1.88 -18.45 -22.10
C GLU A 437 3.37 -18.32 -21.75
N ASP A 438 3.85 -17.08 -21.72
CA ASP A 438 5.22 -16.80 -21.32
C ASP A 438 5.38 -16.85 -19.79
N ILE A 439 6.08 -17.89 -19.33
CA ILE A 439 6.32 -18.16 -17.90
C ILE A 439 6.97 -16.95 -17.21
N ALA A 440 7.87 -16.23 -17.90
CA ALA A 440 8.56 -15.09 -17.31
C ALA A 440 7.57 -13.96 -16.98
N TRP A 441 6.54 -13.75 -17.82
CA TRP A 441 5.49 -12.79 -17.54
C TRP A 441 4.51 -13.28 -16.46
N ILE A 442 4.23 -14.57 -16.37
CA ILE A 442 3.41 -15.11 -15.28
C ILE A 442 4.11 -14.86 -13.94
N GLU A 443 5.39 -15.24 -13.82
CA GLU A 443 6.19 -15.03 -12.62
C GLU A 443 6.31 -13.53 -12.28
N PHE A 444 6.50 -12.67 -13.28
CA PHE A 444 6.52 -11.23 -13.05
C PHE A 444 5.21 -10.71 -12.44
N ASN A 445 4.06 -11.15 -12.96
CA ASN A 445 2.77 -10.69 -12.43
C ASN A 445 2.41 -11.37 -11.10
N LEU A 446 2.93 -12.56 -10.79
CA LEU A 446 2.94 -13.11 -9.43
C LEU A 446 3.73 -12.20 -8.49
N GLY A 447 4.95 -11.81 -8.89
CA GLY A 447 5.77 -10.85 -8.15
C GLY A 447 5.01 -9.57 -7.84
N ARG A 448 4.34 -8.98 -8.85
CA ARG A 448 3.46 -7.81 -8.66
C ARG A 448 2.31 -8.05 -7.71
N THR A 449 1.71 -9.23 -7.76
CA THR A 449 0.58 -9.57 -6.88
C THR A 449 1.03 -9.63 -5.43
N PHE A 450 2.18 -10.26 -5.15
CA PHE A 450 2.78 -10.31 -3.82
C PHE A 450 3.25 -8.94 -3.34
N ASP A 451 3.78 -8.11 -4.24
CA ASP A 451 4.16 -6.73 -3.98
C ASP A 451 2.95 -5.89 -3.52
N PHE A 452 1.81 -5.97 -4.22
CA PHE A 452 0.57 -5.32 -3.79
C PHE A 452 0.01 -5.85 -2.45
N LYS A 453 0.40 -7.07 -2.05
CA LYS A 453 0.07 -7.65 -0.73
C LYS A 453 1.06 -7.24 0.38
N ASN A 454 2.08 -6.45 0.06
CA ASN A 454 3.22 -6.13 0.92
C ASN A 454 4.07 -7.35 1.33
N GLU A 455 4.02 -8.44 0.55
CA GLU A 455 4.78 -9.68 0.78
C GLU A 455 6.10 -9.67 -0.01
N TRP A 456 6.95 -8.69 0.31
CA TRP A 456 8.08 -8.28 -0.55
C TRP A 456 9.11 -9.39 -0.83
N LYS A 457 9.41 -10.26 0.15
CA LYS A 457 10.40 -11.33 -0.01
C LYS A 457 9.98 -12.28 -1.12
N ILE A 458 8.71 -12.67 -1.10
CA ILE A 458 8.10 -13.54 -2.10
C ILE A 458 8.03 -12.80 -3.45
N ALA A 459 7.65 -11.53 -3.44
CA ALA A 459 7.65 -10.70 -4.65
C ALA A 459 9.04 -10.67 -5.31
N GLN A 460 10.09 -10.45 -4.52
CA GLN A 460 11.47 -10.44 -4.98
C GLN A 460 11.88 -11.77 -5.62
N GLU A 461 11.54 -12.90 -5.01
CA GLU A 461 11.83 -14.23 -5.55
C GLU A 461 11.19 -14.43 -6.93
N TYR A 462 9.93 -14.04 -7.09
CA TYR A 462 9.24 -14.13 -8.38
C TYR A 462 9.83 -13.17 -9.43
N TYR A 463 10.17 -11.94 -9.05
CA TYR A 463 10.83 -11.00 -9.96
C TYR A 463 12.22 -11.46 -10.39
N ASN A 464 13.01 -12.06 -9.49
CA ASN A 464 14.30 -12.64 -9.82
C ASN A 464 14.16 -13.82 -10.79
N ARG A 465 13.22 -14.74 -10.53
CA ARG A 465 12.93 -15.86 -11.46
C ARG A 465 12.50 -15.37 -12.83
N ALA A 466 11.60 -14.39 -12.88
CA ALA A 466 11.17 -13.78 -14.13
C ALA A 466 12.37 -13.17 -14.88
N TYR A 467 13.24 -12.44 -14.17
CA TYR A 467 14.46 -11.88 -14.75
C TYR A 467 15.41 -12.96 -15.29
N GLU A 468 15.67 -14.03 -14.53
CA GLU A 468 16.52 -15.16 -14.94
C GLU A 468 16.00 -15.80 -16.23
N ARG A 469 14.69 -16.04 -16.32
CA ARG A 469 14.09 -16.57 -17.54
C ARG A 469 14.25 -15.65 -18.74
N MET A 470 14.13 -14.33 -18.56
CA MET A 470 14.32 -13.37 -19.66
C MET A 470 15.75 -13.39 -20.20
N ILE A 471 16.76 -13.52 -19.31
CA ILE A 471 18.17 -13.56 -19.72
C ILE A 471 18.61 -14.92 -20.28
N ASP A 472 17.91 -16.00 -19.92
CA ASP A 472 18.20 -17.36 -20.41
C ASP A 472 17.60 -17.64 -21.79
N THR A 473 16.68 -16.78 -22.27
CA THR A 473 16.10 -16.90 -23.62
C THR A 473 17.13 -16.67 -24.74
N LYS A 474 16.93 -17.31 -25.90
CA LYS A 474 17.73 -17.09 -27.11
C LYS A 474 16.80 -16.69 -28.28
N PRO A 475 16.86 -15.44 -28.78
CA PRO A 475 17.71 -14.32 -28.33
C PRO A 475 17.29 -13.80 -26.95
N ILE A 476 18.24 -13.17 -26.25
CA ILE A 476 18.02 -12.62 -24.91
C ILE A 476 17.08 -11.43 -24.97
N ARG A 477 16.11 -11.39 -24.05
CA ARG A 477 15.08 -10.36 -23.90
C ARG A 477 15.51 -9.21 -23.01
N TRP A 478 16.46 -8.42 -23.51
CA TRP A 478 17.16 -7.41 -22.72
C TRP A 478 16.27 -6.24 -22.27
N GLN A 479 15.27 -5.85 -23.06
CA GLN A 479 14.37 -4.74 -22.71
C GLN A 479 13.48 -5.13 -21.53
N GLU A 480 12.91 -6.32 -21.58
CA GLU A 480 12.08 -6.88 -20.52
C GLU A 480 12.92 -7.16 -19.26
N ALA A 481 14.12 -7.71 -19.42
CA ALA A 481 15.05 -7.93 -18.31
C ALA A 481 15.43 -6.61 -17.60
N ALA A 482 15.70 -5.54 -18.36
CA ALA A 482 15.95 -4.21 -17.81
C ALA A 482 14.73 -3.64 -17.06
N TYR A 483 13.53 -3.89 -17.57
CA TYR A 483 12.29 -3.51 -16.89
C TYR A 483 12.13 -4.25 -15.55
N MET A 484 12.42 -5.56 -15.50
CA MET A 484 12.37 -6.35 -14.26
C MET A 484 13.36 -5.83 -13.20
N LEU A 485 14.61 -5.58 -13.60
CA LEU A 485 15.63 -5.05 -12.70
C LEU A 485 15.26 -3.66 -12.18
N ASN A 486 14.67 -2.78 -13.00
CA ASN A 486 14.20 -1.48 -12.55
C ASN A 486 13.08 -1.60 -11.50
N LYS A 487 12.20 -2.61 -11.63
CA LYS A 487 11.18 -2.92 -10.60
C LYS A 487 11.81 -3.45 -9.32
N LEU A 488 12.73 -4.41 -9.42
CA LEU A 488 13.52 -4.90 -8.28
C LEU A 488 14.26 -3.78 -7.56
N GLY A 489 14.84 -2.84 -8.30
CA GLY A 489 15.51 -1.66 -7.74
C GLY A 489 14.55 -0.73 -7.01
N THR A 490 13.38 -0.45 -7.59
CA THR A 490 12.34 0.41 -6.99
C THR A 490 11.82 -0.18 -5.69
N ILE A 491 11.48 -1.47 -5.71
CA ILE A 491 10.95 -2.16 -4.53
C ILE A 491 12.03 -2.27 -3.45
N SER A 492 13.26 -2.64 -3.82
CA SER A 492 14.37 -2.71 -2.85
C SER A 492 14.59 -1.36 -2.17
N TYR A 493 14.45 -0.25 -2.90
CA TYR A 493 14.56 1.09 -2.34
C TYR A 493 13.40 1.41 -1.38
N GLU A 494 12.16 1.12 -1.77
CA GLU A 494 10.97 1.35 -0.93
C GLU A 494 11.03 0.58 0.40
N TYR A 495 11.61 -0.62 0.42
CA TYR A 495 11.83 -1.42 1.63
C TYR A 495 13.15 -1.10 2.37
N GLY A 496 13.86 -0.03 1.99
CA GLY A 496 15.08 0.43 2.67
C GLY A 496 16.35 -0.36 2.35
N HIS A 497 16.32 -1.26 1.37
CA HIS A 497 17.47 -2.06 0.92
C HIS A 497 18.32 -1.33 -0.13
N ASN A 498 18.89 -0.19 0.26
CA ASN A 498 19.63 0.74 -0.61
C ASN A 498 20.75 0.08 -1.44
N ILE A 499 21.52 -0.85 -0.85
CA ILE A 499 22.63 -1.54 -1.54
C ILE A 499 22.11 -2.42 -2.68
N LYS A 500 21.03 -3.19 -2.44
CA LYS A 500 20.42 -4.02 -3.48
C LYS A 500 19.78 -3.18 -4.57
N ALA A 501 19.10 -2.10 -4.16
CA ALA A 501 18.50 -1.15 -5.11
C ALA A 501 19.56 -0.57 -6.06
N LEU A 502 20.71 -0.17 -5.51
CA LEU A 502 21.84 0.34 -6.27
C LEU A 502 22.38 -0.70 -7.27
N ASP A 503 22.61 -1.95 -6.84
CA ASP A 503 23.04 -3.05 -7.73
C ASP A 503 22.08 -3.22 -8.92
N TYR A 504 20.78 -3.33 -8.63
CA TYR A 504 19.77 -3.51 -9.66
C TYR A 504 19.75 -2.35 -10.65
N TYR A 505 19.80 -1.11 -10.19
CA TYR A 505 19.82 0.06 -11.06
C TYR A 505 21.10 0.15 -11.91
N GLN A 506 22.26 -0.17 -11.35
CA GLN A 506 23.52 -0.19 -12.10
C GLN A 506 23.51 -1.28 -13.19
N ARG A 507 22.94 -2.45 -12.90
CA ARG A 507 22.76 -3.52 -13.89
C ARG A 507 21.82 -3.09 -15.03
N VAL A 508 20.74 -2.35 -14.73
CA VAL A 508 19.89 -1.77 -15.78
C VAL A 508 20.69 -0.85 -16.70
N LEU A 509 21.47 0.08 -16.12
CA LEU A 509 22.27 1.01 -16.92
C LEU A 509 23.31 0.28 -17.77
N LYS A 510 23.96 -0.77 -17.23
CA LYS A 510 24.90 -1.61 -17.98
C LYS A 510 24.24 -2.32 -19.17
N ILE A 511 23.04 -2.89 -18.96
CA ILE A 511 22.27 -3.49 -20.07
C ILE A 511 21.99 -2.42 -21.12
N LYS A 512 21.46 -1.26 -20.73
CA LYS A 512 21.10 -0.20 -21.69
C LYS A 512 22.31 0.42 -22.40
N GLN A 513 23.47 0.49 -21.76
CA GLN A 513 24.73 0.91 -22.39
C GLN A 513 25.12 0.01 -23.56
N ASN A 514 24.98 -1.32 -23.42
CA ASN A 514 25.33 -2.28 -24.46
C ASN A 514 24.49 -2.14 -25.75
N PHE A 515 23.36 -1.44 -25.69
CA PHE A 515 22.46 -1.21 -26.83
C PHE A 515 22.48 0.24 -27.35
N ASN A 516 23.50 1.03 -27.01
CA ASN A 516 23.57 2.47 -27.33
C ASN A 516 22.36 3.27 -26.80
N TYR A 517 21.72 2.79 -25.74
CA TYR A 517 20.57 3.40 -25.07
C TYR A 517 20.98 4.12 -23.77
N SER A 518 22.25 4.49 -23.63
CA SER A 518 22.82 5.10 -22.41
C SER A 518 22.30 6.51 -22.12
N ASP A 519 22.11 7.33 -23.15
CA ASP A 519 21.65 8.71 -23.06
C ASP A 519 20.15 8.86 -23.44
N HIS A 520 19.35 7.83 -23.15
CA HIS A 520 17.90 7.85 -23.38
C HIS A 520 17.15 8.46 -22.19
N ILE A 521 16.03 9.15 -22.46
CA ILE A 521 15.21 9.84 -21.45
C ILE A 521 14.74 8.91 -20.32
N ASP A 522 14.47 7.63 -20.61
CA ASP A 522 14.04 6.64 -19.61
C ASP A 522 15.08 6.35 -18.53
N ASN A 523 16.35 6.71 -18.75
CA ASN A 523 17.41 6.49 -17.78
C ASN A 523 17.45 7.58 -16.72
N VAL A 524 16.88 8.75 -16.98
CA VAL A 524 16.88 9.89 -16.05
C VAL A 524 16.32 9.50 -14.69
N ARG A 525 15.25 8.69 -14.67
CA ARG A 525 14.66 8.23 -13.41
C ARG A 525 15.58 7.30 -12.63
N ILE A 526 16.28 6.40 -13.33
CA ILE A 526 17.23 5.45 -12.73
C ILE A 526 18.45 6.19 -12.19
N LEU A 527 19.04 7.08 -12.98
CA LEU A 527 20.17 7.92 -12.60
C LEU A 527 19.82 8.77 -11.36
N ASN A 528 18.64 9.40 -11.35
CA ASN A 528 18.16 10.17 -10.20
C ASN A 528 17.95 9.33 -8.94
N ASN A 529 17.51 8.08 -9.06
CA ASN A 529 17.34 7.18 -7.93
C ASN A 529 18.69 6.71 -7.38
N ILE A 530 19.65 6.36 -8.26
CA ILE A 530 21.03 6.06 -7.86
C ILE A 530 21.64 7.25 -7.11
N ALA A 531 21.55 8.45 -7.69
CA ALA A 531 22.07 9.67 -7.11
C ALA A 531 21.45 9.96 -5.73
N PHE A 532 20.14 9.73 -5.58
CA PHE A 532 19.47 9.88 -4.29
C PHE A 532 19.98 8.88 -3.24
N ILE A 533 20.14 7.61 -3.60
CA ILE A 533 20.67 6.58 -2.69
C ILE A 533 22.11 6.92 -2.27
N LEU A 534 22.95 7.33 -3.22
CA LEU A 534 24.32 7.73 -2.92
C LEU A 534 24.38 8.97 -2.02
N ASN A 535 23.46 9.92 -2.23
CA ASN A 535 23.33 11.10 -1.36
C ASN A 535 23.00 10.70 0.09
N THR A 536 22.02 9.82 0.30
CA THR A 536 21.66 9.39 1.67
C THR A 536 22.76 8.59 2.36
N GLN A 537 23.68 7.99 1.59
CA GLN A 537 24.86 7.30 2.09
C GLN A 537 26.08 8.20 2.31
N GLY A 538 25.99 9.49 1.97
CA GLY A 538 27.10 10.45 2.09
C GLY A 538 28.09 10.45 0.92
N HIS A 539 27.82 9.71 -0.16
CA HIS A 539 28.62 9.69 -1.39
C HIS A 539 28.26 10.88 -2.30
N PHE A 540 28.43 12.11 -1.81
CA PHE A 540 27.92 13.33 -2.45
C PHE A 540 28.52 13.60 -3.85
N THR A 541 29.81 13.31 -4.04
CA THR A 541 30.50 13.53 -5.33
C THR A 541 30.01 12.58 -6.42
N GLU A 542 29.78 11.31 -6.08
CA GLU A 542 29.20 10.33 -7.01
C GLU A 542 27.73 10.68 -7.30
N ALA A 543 26.95 11.03 -6.28
CA ALA A 543 25.58 11.49 -6.44
C ALA A 543 25.47 12.69 -7.39
N PHE A 544 26.38 13.67 -7.25
CA PHE A 544 26.48 14.82 -8.16
C PHE A 544 26.67 14.37 -9.61
N ASN A 545 27.62 13.47 -9.88
CA ASN A 545 27.89 12.99 -11.24
C ASN A 545 26.67 12.32 -11.89
N TYR A 546 25.90 11.55 -11.12
CA TYR A 546 24.67 10.92 -11.62
C TYR A 546 23.55 11.94 -11.89
N TYR A 547 23.39 12.96 -11.04
CA TYR A 547 22.42 14.04 -11.30
C TYR A 547 22.83 14.88 -12.52
N GLU A 548 24.11 15.22 -12.65
CA GLU A 548 24.65 15.92 -13.83
C GLU A 548 24.42 15.10 -15.11
N HIS A 549 24.64 13.79 -15.07
CA HIS A 549 24.34 12.92 -16.21
C HIS A 549 22.85 12.93 -16.56
N ALA A 550 21.98 12.85 -15.56
CA ALA A 550 20.53 12.94 -15.75
C ALA A 550 20.12 14.30 -16.34
N LEU A 551 20.70 15.40 -15.87
CA LEU A 551 20.46 16.75 -16.40
C LEU A 551 20.94 16.89 -17.85
N ARG A 552 22.11 16.34 -18.19
CA ARG A 552 22.62 16.32 -19.56
C ARG A 552 21.64 15.64 -20.52
N ILE A 553 21.14 14.46 -20.17
CA ILE A 553 20.14 13.74 -20.97
C ILE A 553 18.88 14.59 -21.17
N LEU A 554 18.38 15.19 -20.08
CA LEU A 554 17.19 16.05 -20.13
C LEU A 554 17.38 17.24 -21.07
N LYS A 555 18.50 17.97 -20.97
CA LYS A 555 18.81 19.13 -21.82
C LYS A 555 19.07 18.75 -23.28
N THR A 556 19.57 17.53 -23.56
CA THR A 556 19.73 17.05 -24.94
C THR A 556 18.43 16.58 -25.58
N PHE A 557 17.53 15.97 -24.80
CA PHE A 557 16.29 15.40 -25.31
C PHE A 557 15.20 16.45 -25.50
N TYR A 558 15.11 17.43 -24.60
CA TYR A 558 14.14 18.51 -24.68
C TYR A 558 14.75 19.76 -25.30
N THR A 559 14.12 20.27 -26.38
CA THR A 559 14.53 21.51 -27.06
C THR A 559 14.04 22.78 -26.36
N SER A 560 13.12 22.64 -25.40
CA SER A 560 12.58 23.71 -24.57
C SER A 560 12.65 23.33 -23.10
N ASP A 561 12.65 24.33 -22.21
CA ASP A 561 12.64 24.09 -20.77
C ASP A 561 11.47 23.19 -20.34
N ARG A 562 11.73 22.34 -19.34
CA ARG A 562 10.76 21.39 -18.77
C ARG A 562 10.90 21.35 -17.26
N ILE A 563 9.80 20.98 -16.59
CA ILE A 563 9.78 20.84 -15.13
C ILE A 563 10.79 19.80 -14.61
N ASP A 564 11.08 18.77 -15.40
CA ASP A 564 12.06 17.75 -15.03
C ASP A 564 13.49 18.30 -14.99
N ILE A 565 13.80 19.31 -15.82
CA ILE A 565 15.08 20.05 -15.78
C ILE A 565 15.15 20.87 -14.49
N ALA A 566 14.12 21.66 -14.17
CA ALA A 566 14.08 22.45 -12.93
C ALA A 566 14.23 21.58 -11.67
N ARG A 567 13.54 20.43 -11.64
CA ARG A 567 13.65 19.47 -10.53
C ARG A 567 15.05 18.86 -10.43
N ASN A 568 15.71 18.57 -11.55
CA ASN A 568 17.07 18.03 -11.53
C ASN A 568 18.08 19.10 -11.06
N LEU A 569 17.97 20.33 -11.57
CA LEU A 569 18.77 21.47 -11.12
C LEU A 569 18.63 21.72 -9.62
N ASN A 570 17.42 21.65 -9.07
CA ASN A 570 17.19 21.76 -7.62
C ASN A 570 17.91 20.65 -6.82
N LYS A 571 17.89 19.40 -7.33
CA LYS A 571 18.64 18.29 -6.70
C LYS A 571 20.15 18.49 -6.76
N ILE A 572 20.67 18.99 -7.89
CA ILE A 572 22.08 19.33 -8.04
C ILE A 572 22.47 20.44 -7.06
N GLY A 573 21.64 21.49 -6.94
CA GLY A 573 21.82 22.54 -5.95
C GLY A 573 21.91 21.99 -4.53
N ASN A 574 21.03 21.04 -4.15
CA ASN A 574 21.07 20.41 -2.82
C ASN A 574 22.38 19.66 -2.56
N ILE A 575 22.89 18.93 -3.55
CA ILE A 575 24.17 18.22 -3.43
C ILE A 575 25.34 19.19 -3.36
N LEU A 576 25.34 20.24 -4.19
CA LEU A 576 26.38 21.27 -4.17
C LEU A 576 26.42 22.01 -2.82
N TYR A 577 25.25 22.26 -2.23
CA TYR A 577 25.13 22.78 -0.86
C TYR A 577 25.82 21.85 0.15
N GLN A 578 25.56 20.54 0.09
CA GLN A 578 26.17 19.56 1.00
C GLN A 578 27.70 19.43 0.82
N ILE A 579 28.19 19.59 -0.42
CA ILE A 579 29.63 19.59 -0.72
C ILE A 579 30.31 20.92 -0.29
N GLY A 580 29.54 21.96 0.06
CA GLY A 580 30.04 23.28 0.42
C GLY A 580 30.33 24.20 -0.77
N LYS A 581 29.88 23.85 -1.98
CA LYS A 581 29.98 24.68 -3.18
C LYS A 581 28.77 25.62 -3.30
N TYR A 582 28.68 26.56 -2.36
CA TYR A 582 27.48 27.39 -2.18
C TYR A 582 27.16 28.31 -3.36
N ASP A 583 28.15 28.89 -4.03
CA ASP A 583 27.93 29.76 -5.19
C ASP A 583 27.33 28.97 -6.37
N ASN A 584 27.92 27.82 -6.69
CA ASN A 584 27.37 26.94 -7.72
C ASN A 584 25.96 26.46 -7.35
N ALA A 585 25.69 26.15 -6.08
CA ALA A 585 24.35 25.77 -5.63
C ALA A 585 23.34 26.90 -5.88
N ALA A 586 23.73 28.15 -5.59
CA ALA A 586 22.91 29.33 -5.84
C ALA A 586 22.52 29.44 -7.32
N ASP A 587 23.47 29.29 -8.24
CA ASP A 587 23.24 29.38 -9.68
C ASP A 587 22.20 28.35 -10.15
N HIS A 588 22.32 27.09 -9.68
CA HIS A 588 21.40 26.01 -10.05
C HIS A 588 19.99 26.23 -9.48
N TYR A 589 19.88 26.73 -8.25
CA TYR A 589 18.57 27.08 -7.69
C TYR A 589 17.93 28.25 -8.43
N GLN A 590 18.70 29.26 -8.83
CA GLN A 590 18.19 30.39 -9.61
C GLN A 590 17.73 29.96 -11.00
N GLU A 591 18.49 29.10 -11.68
CA GLU A 591 18.08 28.51 -12.96
C GLU A 591 16.79 27.68 -12.80
N ALA A 592 16.72 26.83 -11.78
CA ALA A 592 15.52 26.05 -11.46
C ALA A 592 14.29 26.94 -11.20
N LEU A 593 14.46 28.02 -10.42
CA LEU A 593 13.40 28.96 -10.11
C LEU A 593 12.87 29.65 -11.37
N LYS A 594 13.78 30.13 -12.23
CA LYS A 594 13.43 30.81 -13.48
C LYS A 594 12.62 29.90 -14.40
N ILE A 595 13.06 28.65 -14.59
CA ILE A 595 12.34 27.66 -15.40
C ILE A 595 10.94 27.41 -14.81
N GLN A 596 10.87 27.16 -13.50
CA GLN A 596 9.63 26.86 -12.80
C GLN A 596 8.60 27.99 -12.92
N GLN A 597 9.02 29.24 -12.69
CA GLN A 597 8.16 30.43 -12.81
C GLN A 597 7.68 30.66 -14.24
N SER A 598 8.52 30.39 -15.25
CA SER A 598 8.16 30.60 -16.66
C SER A 598 7.13 29.59 -17.18
N LEU A 599 7.26 28.31 -16.82
CA LEU A 599 6.42 27.24 -17.36
C LEU A 599 5.14 27.03 -16.54
N TYR A 600 5.25 27.14 -15.22
CA TYR A 600 4.16 26.85 -14.30
C TYR A 600 4.14 27.88 -13.16
N PRO A 601 3.75 29.13 -13.44
CA PRO A 601 3.66 30.17 -12.40
C PRO A 601 2.69 29.78 -11.27
N ASN A 602 1.74 28.91 -11.55
CA ASN A 602 0.77 28.39 -10.57
C ASN A 602 1.27 27.15 -9.80
N ASN A 603 2.42 26.56 -10.14
CA ASN A 603 3.00 25.45 -9.37
C ASN A 603 3.82 26.02 -8.21
N LEU A 604 3.06 26.59 -7.28
CA LEU A 604 3.51 27.36 -6.14
C LEU A 604 4.32 26.52 -5.12
N ILE A 605 4.08 25.20 -5.04
CA ILE A 605 4.77 24.30 -4.10
C ILE A 605 6.27 24.17 -4.45
N ASP A 606 6.56 23.79 -5.70
CA ASP A 606 7.95 23.63 -6.18
C ASP A 606 8.71 24.98 -6.11
N ILE A 607 8.03 26.10 -6.35
CA ILE A 607 8.58 27.47 -6.21
C ILE A 607 8.97 27.73 -4.75
N ALA A 608 8.07 27.49 -3.79
CA ALA A 608 8.35 27.71 -2.37
C ALA A 608 9.55 26.88 -1.87
N CYS A 609 9.69 25.63 -2.34
CA CYS A 609 10.85 24.80 -2.03
C CYS A 609 12.17 25.41 -2.53
N ILE A 610 12.21 25.91 -3.78
CA ILE A 610 13.42 26.51 -4.34
C ILE A 610 13.76 27.83 -3.63
N LEU A 611 12.76 28.67 -3.33
CA LEU A 611 12.96 29.92 -2.58
C LEU A 611 13.58 29.66 -1.19
N ASN A 612 13.12 28.61 -0.49
CA ASN A 612 13.72 28.19 0.77
C ASN A 612 15.20 27.79 0.63
N SER A 613 15.54 27.02 -0.40
CA SER A 613 16.94 26.63 -0.67
C SER A 613 17.83 27.84 -0.97
N ILE A 614 17.32 28.81 -1.73
CA ILE A 614 18.02 30.09 -2.00
C ILE A 614 18.22 30.86 -0.68
N GLY A 615 17.19 30.94 0.16
CA GLY A 615 17.28 31.61 1.46
C GLY A 615 18.37 31.03 2.37
N LEU A 616 18.51 29.70 2.40
CA LEU A 616 19.58 29.04 3.16
C LEU A 616 20.98 29.33 2.60
N ILE A 617 21.15 29.43 1.29
CA ILE A 617 22.44 29.82 0.69
C ILE A 617 22.81 31.26 1.05
N LEU A 618 21.86 32.18 0.92
CA LEU A 618 22.06 33.60 1.25
C LEU A 618 22.40 33.79 2.73
N ASN A 619 21.83 32.96 3.61
CA ASN A 619 22.18 32.91 5.03
C ASN A 619 23.65 32.55 5.26
N ILE A 620 24.15 31.52 4.57
CA ILE A 620 25.57 31.12 4.66
C ILE A 620 26.49 32.23 4.14
N GLN A 621 26.06 32.95 3.10
CA GLN A 621 26.79 34.12 2.57
C GLN A 621 26.69 35.37 3.47
N GLY A 622 25.98 35.32 4.59
CA GLY A 622 25.78 36.46 5.50
C GLY A 622 24.77 37.51 5.00
N LYS A 623 24.07 37.25 3.90
CA LYS A 623 23.04 38.13 3.32
C LYS A 623 21.69 37.89 3.98
N TYR A 624 21.62 38.17 5.29
CA TYR A 624 20.46 37.78 6.12
C TYR A 624 19.14 38.45 5.74
N ASN A 625 19.15 39.67 5.19
CA ASN A 625 17.92 40.34 4.77
C ASN A 625 17.32 39.64 3.55
N ASP A 626 18.11 39.49 2.48
CA ASP A 626 17.69 38.78 1.27
C ASP A 626 17.24 37.35 1.61
N ALA A 627 17.98 36.65 2.47
CA ALA A 627 17.61 35.31 2.94
C ALA A 627 16.21 35.27 3.58
N LEU A 628 15.89 36.26 4.42
CA LEU A 628 14.57 36.39 5.04
C LEU A 628 13.49 36.68 4.00
N ASP A 629 13.74 37.57 3.05
CA ASP A 629 12.77 37.91 2.01
C ASP A 629 12.38 36.69 1.17
N PHE A 630 13.37 35.88 0.77
CA PHE A 630 13.14 34.62 0.05
C PHE A 630 12.33 33.60 0.86
N CYS A 631 12.70 33.36 2.13
CA CYS A 631 11.96 32.42 2.99
C CYS A 631 10.57 32.93 3.40
N GLN A 632 10.39 34.24 3.55
CA GLN A 632 9.07 34.85 3.82
C GLN A 632 8.15 34.70 2.61
N HIS A 633 8.66 34.94 1.40
CA HIS A 633 7.91 34.70 0.18
C HIS A 633 7.50 33.22 0.05
N ALA A 634 8.40 32.28 0.36
CA ALA A 634 8.08 30.86 0.40
C ALA A 634 6.96 30.54 1.42
N LEU A 635 7.01 31.18 2.60
CA LEU A 635 6.01 31.00 3.64
C LEU A 635 4.63 31.54 3.22
N GLU A 636 4.57 32.72 2.62
CA GLU A 636 3.33 33.33 2.11
C GLU A 636 2.67 32.43 1.06
N ILE A 637 3.47 31.89 0.14
CA ILE A 637 2.98 30.91 -0.83
C ILE A 637 2.36 29.70 -0.14
N GLN A 638 3.06 29.09 0.81
CA GLN A 638 2.57 27.90 1.51
C GLN A 638 1.32 28.19 2.36
N GLN A 639 1.24 29.36 2.98
CA GLN A 639 0.07 29.80 3.75
C GLN A 639 -1.18 30.00 2.89
N ASN A 640 -1.02 30.38 1.62
CA ASN A 640 -2.13 30.48 0.68
C ASN A 640 -2.59 29.12 0.14
N LEU A 641 -1.69 28.13 0.10
CA LEU A 641 -1.98 26.78 -0.42
C LEU A 641 -2.54 25.84 0.65
N TYR A 642 -2.11 25.99 1.89
CA TYR A 642 -2.35 25.01 2.94
C TYR A 642 -3.00 25.62 4.19
N PRO A 643 -3.70 24.81 5.00
CA PRO A 643 -4.15 25.24 6.32
C PRO A 643 -2.98 25.70 7.22
N PRO A 644 -3.22 26.59 8.22
CA PRO A 644 -2.17 27.19 9.06
C PRO A 644 -1.26 26.22 9.82
N ASP A 645 -1.70 24.97 10.01
CA ASP A 645 -0.97 23.92 10.73
C ASP A 645 -0.33 22.88 9.79
N HIS A 646 -0.33 23.06 8.47
CA HIS A 646 0.18 22.06 7.54
C HIS A 646 1.70 21.83 7.67
N ILE A 647 2.13 20.57 7.56
CA ILE A 647 3.52 20.14 7.83
C ILE A 647 4.57 20.88 7.00
N ASP A 648 4.25 21.22 5.74
CA ASP A 648 5.17 21.93 4.84
C ASP A 648 5.57 23.33 5.33
N LEU A 649 4.76 23.98 6.18
CA LEU A 649 5.11 25.26 6.79
C LEU A 649 6.24 25.10 7.81
N ALA A 650 6.35 23.95 8.49
CA ALA A 650 7.34 23.75 9.54
C ALA A 650 8.78 23.85 9.03
N GLY A 651 9.04 23.38 7.81
CA GLY A 651 10.36 23.49 7.17
C GLY A 651 10.76 24.95 6.93
N THR A 652 9.86 25.74 6.34
CA THR A 652 10.09 27.16 6.06
C THR A 652 10.24 27.99 7.35
N LEU A 653 9.37 27.77 8.34
CA LEU A 653 9.45 28.43 9.64
C LEU A 653 10.78 28.11 10.33
N ASN A 654 11.24 26.86 10.26
CA ASN A 654 12.54 26.47 10.77
C ASN A 654 13.68 27.23 10.06
N ASN A 655 13.65 27.35 8.73
CA ASN A 655 14.68 28.07 7.98
C ASN A 655 14.72 29.56 8.36
N ILE A 656 13.56 30.21 8.50
CA ILE A 656 13.47 31.59 9.01
C ILE A 656 14.08 31.68 10.41
N GLY A 657 13.80 30.71 11.28
CA GLY A 657 14.41 30.60 12.61
C GLY A 657 15.94 30.53 12.55
N VAL A 658 16.50 29.71 11.65
CA VAL A 658 17.96 29.59 11.44
C VAL A 658 18.56 30.92 11.00
N ILE A 659 17.94 31.61 10.04
CA ILE A 659 18.42 32.89 9.53
C ILE A 659 18.43 33.95 10.65
N LEU A 660 17.36 34.00 11.44
CA LEU A 660 17.25 34.92 12.58
C LEU A 660 18.24 34.58 13.70
N TYR A 661 18.51 33.30 13.95
CA TYR A 661 19.53 32.85 14.89
C TYR A 661 20.91 33.35 14.48
N ASN A 662 21.30 33.11 13.21
CA ASN A 662 22.60 33.55 12.69
C ASN A 662 22.77 35.08 12.69
N ARG A 663 21.66 35.81 12.56
CA ARG A 663 21.63 37.28 12.67
C ARG A 663 21.66 37.78 14.13
N GLY A 664 21.65 36.89 15.13
CA GLY A 664 21.60 37.24 16.56
C GLY A 664 20.23 37.69 17.07
N LYS A 665 19.15 37.44 16.32
CA LYS A 665 17.76 37.77 16.71
C LYS A 665 17.08 36.60 17.43
N TYR A 666 17.66 36.19 18.56
CA TYR A 666 17.29 34.96 19.27
C TYR A 666 15.81 34.87 19.68
N ASN A 667 15.19 35.96 20.15
CA ASN A 667 13.76 35.93 20.54
C ASN A 667 12.83 35.69 19.35
N GLN A 668 13.15 36.25 18.19
CA GLN A 668 12.35 36.03 16.98
C GLN A 668 12.59 34.61 16.44
N ALA A 669 13.84 34.14 16.44
CA ALA A 669 14.16 32.77 16.07
C ALA A 669 13.43 31.74 16.95
N LEU A 670 13.36 31.97 18.26
CA LEU A 670 12.63 31.12 19.20
C LEU A 670 11.15 30.98 18.82
N TYR A 671 10.50 32.10 18.50
CA TYR A 671 9.10 32.10 18.07
C TYR A 671 8.88 31.21 16.84
N TYR A 672 9.74 31.34 15.82
CA TYR A 672 9.63 30.53 14.60
C TYR A 672 9.92 29.04 14.85
N TYR A 673 10.94 28.71 15.65
CA TYR A 673 11.23 27.32 16.02
C TYR A 673 10.11 26.69 16.85
N GLN A 674 9.52 27.42 17.80
CA GLN A 674 8.38 26.94 18.58
C GLN A 674 7.16 26.67 17.68
N ARG A 675 6.88 27.55 16.72
CA ARG A 675 5.80 27.29 15.75
C ARG A 675 6.08 26.06 14.88
N ALA A 676 7.30 25.89 14.38
CA ALA A 676 7.68 24.71 13.61
C ALA A 676 7.57 23.42 14.44
N PHE A 677 7.96 23.48 15.73
CA PHE A 677 7.83 22.38 16.68
C PHE A 677 6.37 21.97 16.90
N GLU A 678 5.48 22.92 17.18
CA GLU A 678 4.06 22.62 17.42
C GLU A 678 3.36 22.00 16.19
N ILE A 679 3.71 22.45 14.98
CA ILE A 679 3.22 21.83 13.73
C ILE A 679 3.72 20.39 13.62
N ARG A 680 5.03 20.15 13.78
CA ARG A 680 5.61 18.80 13.70
C ARG A 680 5.03 17.85 14.74
N LYS A 681 4.76 18.34 15.94
CA LYS A 681 4.16 17.57 17.05
C LYS A 681 2.71 17.14 16.77
N LYS A 682 1.94 17.89 15.98
CA LYS A 682 0.58 17.49 15.56
C LYS A 682 0.58 16.39 14.51
N TYR A 683 1.62 16.34 13.66
CA TYR A 683 1.67 15.45 12.50
C TYR A 683 2.45 14.16 12.75
N TYR A 684 3.55 14.24 13.49
CA TYR A 684 4.42 13.11 13.75
C TYR A 684 4.17 12.50 15.12
N ALA A 685 4.41 11.19 15.24
CA ALA A 685 4.60 10.57 16.54
C ALA A 685 5.82 11.21 17.25
N PHE A 686 5.80 11.24 18.59
CA PHE A 686 6.77 12.01 19.38
C PHE A 686 8.23 11.56 19.18
N ASP A 687 8.44 10.35 18.69
CA ASP A 687 9.72 9.72 18.37
C ASP A 687 10.25 10.03 16.95
N HIS A 688 9.62 10.93 16.21
CA HIS A 688 10.09 11.31 14.88
C HIS A 688 11.30 12.25 14.91
N ILE A 689 12.27 12.02 14.02
CA ILE A 689 13.55 12.75 14.00
C ILE A 689 13.42 14.28 13.84
N ASP A 690 12.39 14.76 13.14
CA ASP A 690 12.16 16.20 12.98
C ASP A 690 11.70 16.90 14.26
N ILE A 691 11.15 16.15 15.22
CA ILE A 691 10.86 16.66 16.57
C ILE A 691 12.18 16.87 17.31
N ALA A 692 13.10 15.91 17.26
CA ALA A 692 14.44 16.06 17.84
C ALA A 692 15.20 17.27 17.27
N ARG A 693 15.13 17.50 15.95
CA ARG A 693 15.74 18.68 15.32
C ARG A 693 15.17 19.99 15.85
N SER A 694 13.85 20.06 16.00
CA SER A 694 13.19 21.25 16.59
C SER A 694 13.62 21.48 18.04
N LEU A 695 13.68 20.42 18.85
CA LEU A 695 14.11 20.49 20.25
C LEU A 695 15.56 20.98 20.35
N ASN A 696 16.46 20.49 19.49
CA ASN A 696 17.84 20.97 19.42
C ASN A 696 17.92 22.45 19.03
N ASN A 697 17.13 22.90 18.06
CA ASN A 697 17.12 24.30 17.66
C ASN A 697 16.60 25.24 18.77
N ILE A 698 15.59 24.80 19.53
CA ILE A 698 15.12 25.51 20.72
C ILE A 698 16.20 25.52 21.81
N GLY A 699 16.85 24.37 22.06
CA GLY A 699 17.97 24.26 22.99
C GLY A 699 19.11 25.21 22.66
N ASN A 700 19.50 25.30 21.38
CA ASN A 700 20.55 26.21 20.91
C ASN A 700 20.22 27.69 21.26
N ILE A 701 18.96 28.10 21.12
CA ILE A 701 18.53 29.45 21.51
C ILE A 701 18.66 29.66 23.02
N LEU A 702 18.16 28.70 23.81
CA LEU A 702 18.20 28.78 25.27
C LEU A 702 19.65 28.80 25.79
N TYR A 703 20.55 28.08 25.12
CA TYR A 703 21.98 28.12 25.39
C TYR A 703 22.55 29.53 25.22
N GLN A 704 22.24 30.19 24.09
CA GLN A 704 22.67 31.58 23.83
C GLN A 704 22.05 32.58 24.82
N GLN A 705 20.91 32.24 25.42
CA GLN A 705 20.28 33.02 26.49
C GLN A 705 20.82 32.69 27.90
N ASN A 706 21.84 31.83 28.00
CA ASN A 706 22.43 31.33 29.25
C ASN A 706 21.44 30.55 30.13
N LYS A 707 20.40 29.97 29.55
CA LYS A 707 19.41 29.11 30.26
C LYS A 707 19.83 27.65 30.18
N TYR A 708 20.92 27.32 30.85
CA TYR A 708 21.60 26.03 30.68
C TYR A 708 20.79 24.83 31.19
N ASP A 709 20.07 24.94 32.31
CA ASP A 709 19.24 23.84 32.82
C ASP A 709 18.08 23.49 31.87
N GLU A 710 17.39 24.51 31.33
CA GLU A 710 16.33 24.31 30.33
C GLU A 710 16.92 23.70 29.05
N THR A 711 18.07 24.20 28.60
CA THR A 711 18.78 23.68 27.42
C THR A 711 19.09 22.19 27.55
N LEU A 712 19.61 21.77 28.72
CA LEU A 712 19.95 20.38 28.99
C LEU A 712 18.74 19.46 28.82
N ASN A 713 17.57 19.88 29.33
CA ASN A 713 16.33 19.12 29.20
C ASN A 713 15.92 18.95 27.71
N TYR A 714 16.01 20.01 26.90
CA TYR A 714 15.70 19.93 25.47
C TYR A 714 16.65 19.01 24.70
N TYR A 715 17.96 19.09 24.95
CA TYR A 715 18.94 18.21 24.29
C TYR A 715 18.80 16.75 24.71
N LEU A 716 18.51 16.47 25.99
CA LEU A 716 18.27 15.10 26.46
C LEU A 716 17.03 14.49 25.80
N GLN A 717 15.93 15.23 25.68
CA GLN A 717 14.75 14.75 24.96
C GLN A 717 15.06 14.48 23.48
N ALA A 718 15.81 15.37 22.82
CA ALA A 718 16.24 15.14 21.44
C ALA A 718 17.15 13.91 21.32
N LEU A 719 18.05 13.69 22.28
CA LEU A 719 18.96 12.54 22.29
C LEU A 719 18.17 11.24 22.39
N THR A 720 17.21 11.15 23.31
CA THR A 720 16.34 9.96 23.44
C THR A 720 15.60 9.64 22.15
N ILE A 721 15.08 10.66 21.46
CA ILE A 721 14.42 10.46 20.16
C ILE A 721 15.43 9.97 19.11
N GLN A 722 16.61 10.57 19.04
CA GLN A 722 17.65 10.18 18.08
C GLN A 722 18.14 8.76 18.31
N GLU A 723 18.40 8.35 19.56
CA GLU A 723 18.82 6.98 19.91
C GLU A 723 17.76 5.92 19.58
N ASN A 724 16.48 6.26 19.74
CA ASN A 724 15.38 5.37 19.35
C ASN A 724 15.20 5.29 17.83
N PHE A 725 15.43 6.39 17.12
CA PHE A 725 15.24 6.47 15.67
C PHE A 725 16.40 5.84 14.89
N TYR A 726 17.63 6.14 15.27
CA TYR A 726 18.82 5.58 14.62
C TYR A 726 19.17 4.22 15.22
N LEU A 727 18.89 3.15 14.48
CA LEU A 727 19.21 1.77 14.87
C LEU A 727 20.73 1.47 14.95
N SER A 728 21.58 2.47 14.69
CA SER A 728 23.04 2.42 14.77
C SER A 728 23.62 3.81 15.04
N ASP A 729 24.92 3.88 15.35
CA ASP A 729 25.67 5.13 15.50
C ASP A 729 25.40 6.12 14.34
N HIS A 730 25.14 7.39 14.66
CA HIS A 730 24.83 8.44 13.69
C HIS A 730 25.47 9.78 14.09
N VAL A 731 25.80 10.62 13.10
CA VAL A 731 26.46 11.93 13.30
C VAL A 731 25.61 12.85 14.18
N ASP A 732 24.31 12.91 13.94
CA ASP A 732 23.36 13.71 14.74
C ASP A 732 23.36 13.37 16.24
N ILE A 733 23.59 12.09 16.60
CA ILE A 733 23.74 11.66 18.00
C ILE A 733 25.03 12.25 18.57
N ALA A 734 26.16 12.10 17.85
CA ALA A 734 27.44 12.62 18.32
C ALA A 734 27.43 14.15 18.49
N LEU A 735 26.79 14.88 17.57
CA LEU A 735 26.63 16.33 17.69
C LEU A 735 25.80 16.71 18.92
N ASN A 736 24.70 15.99 19.19
CA ASN A 736 23.88 16.28 20.35
C ASN A 736 24.57 15.93 21.67
N LEU A 737 25.32 14.82 21.72
CA LEU A 737 26.18 14.48 22.87
C LEU A 737 27.22 15.57 23.13
N ASN A 738 27.84 16.12 22.09
CA ASN A 738 28.75 17.27 22.23
C ASN A 738 28.03 18.51 22.78
N ASN A 739 26.83 18.80 22.31
CA ASN A 739 26.03 19.94 22.80
C ASN A 739 25.65 19.76 24.28
N ILE A 740 25.29 18.55 24.70
CA ILE A 740 25.04 18.21 26.11
C ILE A 740 26.32 18.39 26.94
N GLY A 741 27.46 17.91 26.44
CA GLY A 741 28.77 18.14 27.06
C GLY A 741 29.08 19.62 27.26
N CYS A 742 28.77 20.46 26.26
CA CYS A 742 28.96 21.92 26.34
C CYS A 742 28.09 22.57 27.42
N VAL A 743 26.85 22.11 27.57
CA VAL A 743 25.93 22.62 28.60
C VAL A 743 26.39 22.21 29.99
N LEU A 744 26.81 20.96 30.16
CA LEU A 744 27.30 20.44 31.43
C LEU A 744 28.60 21.11 31.87
N ASP A 745 29.51 21.41 30.93
CA ASP A 745 30.70 22.22 31.16
C ASP A 745 30.32 23.61 31.72
N ARG A 746 29.38 24.31 31.09
CA ARG A 746 28.90 25.62 31.57
C ARG A 746 28.21 25.56 32.94
N LEU A 747 27.62 24.42 33.29
CA LEU A 747 27.04 24.16 34.60
C LEU A 747 28.07 23.70 35.65
N GLY A 748 29.35 23.55 35.29
CA GLY A 748 30.42 23.06 36.18
C GLY A 748 30.37 21.54 36.45
N LYS A 749 29.57 20.78 35.70
CA LYS A 749 29.44 19.32 35.82
C LYS A 749 30.47 18.59 34.95
N TYR A 750 31.74 18.80 35.27
CA TYR A 750 32.88 18.41 34.44
C TYR A 750 32.99 16.90 34.16
N SER A 751 32.74 16.05 35.15
CA SER A 751 32.80 14.59 34.98
C SER A 751 31.73 14.07 34.01
N GLU A 752 30.51 14.58 34.13
CA GLU A 752 29.41 14.25 33.21
C GLU A 752 29.70 14.80 31.81
N ALA A 753 30.20 16.03 31.69
CA ALA A 753 30.57 16.62 30.40
C ALA A 753 31.62 15.76 29.66
N ILE A 754 32.68 15.34 30.36
CA ILE A 754 33.70 14.44 29.80
C ILE A 754 33.08 13.12 29.33
N TYR A 755 32.14 12.53 30.09
CA TYR A 755 31.45 11.31 29.69
C TYR A 755 30.70 11.49 28.35
N TYR A 756 29.95 12.58 28.19
CA TYR A 756 29.24 12.86 26.94
C TYR A 756 30.19 13.13 25.77
N TYR A 757 31.25 13.91 25.97
CA TYR A 757 32.27 14.14 24.93
C TYR A 757 33.00 12.85 24.52
N GLN A 758 33.31 11.96 25.46
CA GLN A 758 33.96 10.68 25.14
C GLN A 758 33.07 9.78 24.31
N ASN A 759 31.76 9.74 24.59
CA ASN A 759 30.79 9.00 23.77
C ASN A 759 30.65 9.62 22.37
N ALA A 760 30.57 10.94 22.26
CA ALA A 760 30.57 11.63 20.98
C ALA A 760 31.83 11.32 20.15
N LEU A 761 33.01 11.39 20.79
CA LEU A 761 34.30 11.07 20.17
C LEU A 761 34.36 9.62 19.67
N LYS A 762 33.82 8.67 20.42
CA LYS A 762 33.74 7.26 20.03
C LYS A 762 32.90 7.07 18.77
N ILE A 763 31.73 7.71 18.70
CA ILE A 763 30.86 7.68 17.52
C ILE A 763 31.56 8.34 16.33
N GLN A 764 32.11 9.55 16.50
CA GLN A 764 32.80 10.29 15.44
C GLN A 764 33.98 9.51 14.87
N LYS A 765 34.83 8.90 15.71
CA LYS A 765 35.97 8.07 15.25
C LYS A 765 35.53 6.82 14.49
N LYS A 766 34.31 6.33 14.72
CA LYS A 766 33.76 5.19 13.99
C LYS A 766 33.15 5.61 12.65
N LEU A 767 32.51 6.78 12.59
CA LEU A 767 31.79 7.26 11.40
C LEU A 767 32.70 7.98 10.40
N TYR A 768 33.68 8.74 10.87
CA TYR A 768 34.60 9.47 10.00
C TYR A 768 35.77 8.58 9.59
N ILE A 769 35.87 8.29 8.29
CA ILE A 769 36.94 7.45 7.70
C ILE A 769 38.29 8.19 7.68
N SER A 770 38.27 9.52 7.75
CA SER A 770 39.46 10.39 7.82
C SER A 770 39.36 11.39 8.97
N ASP A 771 40.46 12.08 9.25
CA ASP A 771 40.51 13.19 10.20
C ASP A 771 39.41 14.22 9.88
N HIS A 772 38.63 14.63 10.89
CA HIS A 772 37.45 15.52 10.73
C HIS A 772 37.47 16.65 11.78
N PRO A 773 37.05 17.90 11.44
CA PRO A 773 37.06 19.02 12.39
C PRO A 773 36.32 18.73 13.70
N ASP A 774 35.17 18.06 13.64
CA ASP A 774 34.38 17.71 14.83
C ASP A 774 35.16 16.87 15.85
N ILE A 775 36.07 15.99 15.39
CA ILE A 775 36.92 15.20 16.30
C ILE A 775 37.86 16.15 17.05
N ALA A 776 38.49 17.10 16.35
CA ALA A 776 39.35 18.09 16.97
C ALA A 776 38.58 19.01 17.93
N TYR A 777 37.35 19.40 17.56
CA TYR A 777 36.46 20.16 18.43
C TYR A 777 36.16 19.42 19.74
N THR A 778 35.76 18.15 19.67
CA THR A 778 35.47 17.32 20.86
C THR A 778 36.71 17.15 21.75
N LEU A 779 37.88 16.89 21.14
CA LEU A 779 39.15 16.75 21.87
C LEU A 779 39.52 18.05 22.61
N ASP A 780 39.36 19.21 21.98
CA ASP A 780 39.63 20.50 22.62
C ASP A 780 38.71 20.78 23.81
N HIS A 781 37.43 20.39 23.75
CA HIS A 781 36.52 20.58 24.86
C HIS A 781 36.88 19.70 26.05
N ILE A 782 37.29 18.45 25.81
CA ILE A 782 37.85 17.59 26.87
C ILE A 782 39.13 18.22 27.43
N GLY A 783 40.03 18.70 26.58
CA GLY A 783 41.26 19.39 26.99
C GLY A 783 40.99 20.65 27.82
N THR A 784 39.93 21.38 27.51
CA THR A 784 39.50 22.60 28.24
C THR A 784 39.03 22.27 29.64
N ILE A 785 38.20 21.24 29.79
CA ILE A 785 37.76 20.80 31.12
C ILE A 785 38.95 20.29 31.94
N LEU A 786 39.82 19.47 31.36
CA LEU A 786 41.01 18.96 32.05
C LEU A 786 41.97 20.09 32.46
N TYR A 787 42.07 21.15 31.64
CA TYR A 787 42.80 22.37 31.99
C TYR A 787 42.18 23.09 33.21
N GLN A 788 40.85 23.23 33.24
CA GLN A 788 40.12 23.82 34.37
C GLN A 788 40.25 22.99 35.66
N GLU A 789 40.37 21.66 35.54
CA GLU A 789 40.67 20.75 36.65
C GLU A 789 42.18 20.68 37.00
N GLU A 790 43.01 21.54 36.43
CA GLU A 790 44.47 21.60 36.62
C GLU A 790 45.23 20.31 36.21
N LYS A 791 44.60 19.43 35.42
CA LYS A 791 45.22 18.22 34.84
C LYS A 791 45.98 18.55 33.57
N TYR A 792 46.99 19.42 33.70
CA TYR A 792 47.69 20.05 32.58
C TYR A 792 48.36 19.07 31.60
N LYS A 793 48.88 17.93 32.09
CA LYS A 793 49.51 16.92 31.23
C LYS A 793 48.51 16.23 30.31
N GLU A 794 47.36 15.83 30.86
CA GLU A 794 46.30 15.18 30.09
C GLU A 794 45.68 16.17 29.10
N ALA A 795 45.40 17.40 29.55
CA ALA A 795 44.90 18.47 28.67
C ALA A 795 45.83 18.73 27.47
N LEU A 796 47.14 18.72 27.69
CA LEU A 796 48.13 18.87 26.62
C LEU A 796 48.03 17.76 25.56
N GLU A 797 47.84 16.50 25.98
CA GLU A 797 47.70 15.38 25.05
C GLU A 797 46.46 15.52 24.15
N TYR A 798 45.34 15.97 24.71
CA TYR A 798 44.11 16.22 23.94
C TYR A 798 44.26 17.39 22.96
N TYR A 799 44.81 18.52 23.41
CA TYR A 799 45.04 19.67 22.53
C TYR A 799 46.04 19.36 21.39
N GLN A 800 47.09 18.58 21.66
CA GLN A 800 48.04 18.16 20.63
C GLN A 800 47.40 17.23 19.58
N GLN A 801 46.51 16.33 19.99
CA GLN A 801 45.74 15.52 19.06
C GLN A 801 44.81 16.37 18.19
N GLY A 802 44.09 17.33 18.79
CA GLY A 802 43.23 18.27 18.07
C GLY A 802 44.01 19.14 17.08
N LEU A 803 45.15 19.69 17.50
CA LEU A 803 46.05 20.47 16.64
C LEU A 803 46.49 19.67 15.41
N LYS A 804 46.95 18.42 15.61
CA LYS A 804 47.42 17.56 14.51
C LYS A 804 46.33 17.27 13.47
N ILE A 805 45.09 17.13 13.91
CA ILE A 805 43.92 16.96 13.01
C ILE A 805 43.71 18.24 12.22
N ARG A 806 43.68 19.40 12.88
CA ARG A 806 43.47 20.70 12.22
C ARG A 806 44.57 21.08 11.24
N GLU A 807 45.83 20.80 11.55
CA GLU A 807 46.97 21.04 10.66
C GLU A 807 46.86 20.23 9.35
N LYS A 808 46.33 19.00 9.41
CA LYS A 808 46.07 18.20 8.21
C LYS A 808 44.89 18.72 7.39
N ILE A 809 43.84 19.20 8.06
CA ILE A 809 42.63 19.71 7.40
C ILE A 809 42.88 21.09 6.76
N TYR A 810 43.68 21.94 7.43
CA TYR A 810 43.98 23.30 7.01
C TYR A 810 45.48 23.50 6.72
N PRO A 811 46.02 22.90 5.64
CA PRO A 811 47.47 22.93 5.35
C PRO A 811 48.03 24.34 5.06
N PHE A 812 47.16 25.31 4.76
CA PHE A 812 47.54 26.70 4.47
C PHE A 812 47.35 27.67 5.67
N GLY A 813 47.00 27.11 6.84
CA GLY A 813 46.68 27.83 8.07
C GLY A 813 45.19 28.17 8.21
N HIS A 814 44.71 28.23 9.45
CA HIS A 814 43.34 28.58 9.82
C HIS A 814 43.31 29.14 11.25
N THR A 815 42.27 29.91 11.60
CA THR A 815 42.12 30.49 12.95
C THR A 815 42.03 29.43 14.03
N GLU A 816 41.41 28.27 13.74
CA GLU A 816 41.30 27.17 14.69
C GLU A 816 42.65 26.51 15.04
N ILE A 817 43.62 26.51 14.12
CA ILE A 817 45.00 26.11 14.45
C ILE A 817 45.57 27.13 15.45
N GLY A 818 45.29 28.41 15.24
CA GLY A 818 45.64 29.49 16.18
C GLY A 818 45.03 29.27 17.58
N ASP A 819 43.77 28.84 17.65
CA ASP A 819 43.09 28.53 18.92
C ASP A 819 43.78 27.36 19.66
N SER A 820 44.08 26.27 18.96
CA SER A 820 44.82 25.13 19.53
C SER A 820 46.21 25.53 20.04
N LEU A 821 46.96 26.31 19.26
CA LEU A 821 48.29 26.79 19.64
C LEU A 821 48.21 27.72 20.86
N ASN A 822 47.20 28.59 20.94
CA ASN A 822 46.99 29.44 22.12
C ASN A 822 46.70 28.58 23.36
N ASN A 823 45.83 27.58 23.25
CA ASN A 823 45.48 26.71 24.37
C ASN A 823 46.71 25.91 24.87
N ILE A 824 47.53 25.39 23.96
CA ILE A 824 48.81 24.74 24.30
C ILE A 824 49.78 25.73 24.94
N GLY A 825 49.85 26.96 24.43
CA GLY A 825 50.65 28.05 25.01
C GLY A 825 50.25 28.35 26.45
N MET A 826 48.95 28.37 26.76
CA MET A 826 48.42 28.54 28.11
C MET A 826 48.82 27.37 29.04
N ILE A 827 48.78 26.12 28.55
CA ILE A 827 49.26 24.96 29.33
C ILE A 827 50.72 25.14 29.72
N TYR A 828 51.59 25.43 28.74
CA TYR A 828 53.02 25.62 28.99
C TYR A 828 53.30 26.80 29.92
N GLN A 829 52.45 27.82 29.92
CA GLN A 829 52.52 28.91 30.90
C GLN A 829 52.22 28.42 32.32
N CYS A 830 51.17 27.62 32.50
CA CYS A 830 50.79 27.05 33.80
C CYS A 830 51.83 26.07 34.36
N ILE A 831 52.51 25.29 33.51
CA ILE A 831 53.61 24.39 33.94
C ILE A 831 55.00 25.07 33.96
N HIS A 832 55.04 26.41 33.98
CA HIS A 832 56.25 27.24 34.11
C HIS A 832 57.31 27.05 33.02
N LYS A 833 56.91 26.65 31.80
CA LYS A 833 57.79 26.57 30.62
C LYS A 833 57.62 27.78 29.71
N SER A 834 58.05 28.94 30.22
CA SER A 834 57.83 30.26 29.60
C SER A 834 58.38 30.39 28.17
N ASP A 835 59.51 29.77 27.84
CA ASP A 835 60.08 29.80 26.47
C ASP A 835 59.20 29.09 25.45
N ILE A 836 58.68 27.91 25.84
CA ILE A 836 57.82 27.09 24.99
C ILE A 836 56.46 27.78 24.82
N SER A 837 55.89 28.29 25.92
CA SER A 837 54.64 29.05 25.91
C SER A 837 54.70 30.27 24.99
N LEU A 838 55.80 31.05 25.07
CA LEU A 838 56.01 32.23 24.21
C LEU A 838 56.02 31.85 22.73
N ASN A 839 56.68 30.76 22.37
CA ASN A 839 56.74 30.27 20.99
C ASN A 839 55.32 29.93 20.45
N TYR A 840 54.54 29.18 21.21
CA TYR A 840 53.16 28.84 20.83
C TYR A 840 52.25 30.06 20.69
N PHE A 841 52.35 31.04 21.60
CA PHE A 841 51.59 32.29 21.47
C PHE A 841 52.02 33.10 20.25
N GLN A 842 53.30 33.15 19.90
CA GLN A 842 53.77 33.83 18.69
C GLN A 842 53.23 33.17 17.42
N GLN A 843 53.23 31.83 17.34
CA GLN A 843 52.65 31.11 16.20
C GLN A 843 51.14 31.34 16.08
N SER A 844 50.42 31.32 17.21
CA SER A 844 48.98 31.64 17.27
C SER A 844 48.69 33.06 16.77
N LEU A 845 49.50 34.04 17.20
CA LEU A 845 49.35 35.44 16.80
C LEU A 845 49.51 35.63 15.28
N ILE A 846 50.50 34.96 14.66
CA ILE A 846 50.72 35.02 13.20
C ILE A 846 49.47 34.55 12.44
N LEU A 847 48.85 33.45 12.89
CA LEU A 847 47.62 32.94 12.26
C LEU A 847 46.45 33.90 12.47
N TYR A 848 46.26 34.43 13.66
CA TYR A 848 45.20 35.39 13.91
C TYR A 848 45.36 36.69 13.12
N GLU A 849 46.56 37.26 13.04
CA GLU A 849 46.82 38.48 12.26
C GLU A 849 46.61 38.26 10.75
N LYS A 850 46.81 37.04 10.27
CA LYS A 850 46.59 36.66 8.86
C LYS A 850 45.09 36.52 8.51
N PHE A 851 44.29 35.99 9.42
CA PHE A 851 42.91 35.56 9.12
C PHE A 851 41.80 36.37 9.84
N LEU A 852 42.13 37.20 10.82
CA LEU A 852 41.18 37.99 11.60
C LEU A 852 41.41 39.50 11.41
N PRO A 853 40.35 40.33 11.55
CA PRO A 853 40.50 41.79 11.55
C PRO A 853 41.45 42.26 12.66
N SER A 854 42.20 43.34 12.41
CA SER A 854 43.27 43.83 13.31
C SER A 854 42.83 44.20 14.74
N LYS A 855 41.52 44.36 14.99
CA LYS A 855 40.92 44.63 16.31
C LYS A 855 40.20 43.42 16.91
N HIS A 856 40.46 42.21 16.40
CA HIS A 856 39.79 41.02 16.90
C HIS A 856 40.23 40.69 18.34
N PRO A 857 39.31 40.35 19.27
CA PRO A 857 39.62 40.07 20.68
C PRO A 857 40.72 39.01 20.88
N ASN A 858 40.74 37.96 20.07
CA ASN A 858 41.76 36.90 20.17
C ASN A 858 43.19 37.42 19.94
N ILE A 859 43.38 38.40 19.03
CA ILE A 859 44.69 39.05 18.81
C ILE A 859 45.12 39.80 20.07
N GLU A 860 44.20 40.53 20.70
CA GLU A 860 44.48 41.27 21.93
C GLU A 860 44.81 40.34 23.11
N ILE A 861 44.08 39.24 23.24
CA ILE A 861 44.31 38.22 24.29
C ILE A 861 45.71 37.62 24.13
N VAL A 862 46.07 37.16 22.94
CA VAL A 862 47.40 36.56 22.70
C VAL A 862 48.52 37.57 22.92
N ARG A 863 48.37 38.81 22.43
CA ARG A 863 49.34 39.89 22.69
C ARG A 863 49.51 40.16 24.19
N ARG A 864 48.41 40.17 24.95
CA ARG A 864 48.45 40.31 26.42
C ARG A 864 49.19 39.14 27.07
N ASN A 865 48.98 37.91 26.61
CA ASN A 865 49.68 36.73 27.12
C ASN A 865 51.19 36.80 26.84
N ILE A 866 51.59 37.20 25.62
CA ILE A 866 52.99 37.45 25.25
C ILE A 866 53.61 38.54 26.14
N ASN A 867 52.93 39.67 26.31
CA ASN A 867 53.42 40.79 27.14
C ASN A 867 53.60 40.39 28.61
N ARG A 868 52.70 39.58 29.17
CA ARG A 868 52.82 39.08 30.55
C ARG A 868 54.08 38.22 30.73
N ILE A 869 54.39 37.35 29.78
CA ILE A 869 55.57 36.47 29.85
C ILE A 869 56.87 37.28 29.68
N THR A 870 56.89 38.21 28.72
CA THR A 870 58.08 39.03 28.44
C THR A 870 58.39 40.02 29.57
N MET A 871 57.37 40.65 30.18
CA MET A 871 57.58 41.49 31.36
C MET A 871 58.11 40.72 32.57
N LYS A 872 57.59 39.51 32.82
CA LYS A 872 58.05 38.66 33.94
C LYS A 872 59.52 38.26 33.78
N LYS A 873 59.94 37.91 32.56
CA LYS A 873 61.36 37.64 32.25
C LYS A 873 62.25 38.86 32.44
N ASN A 874 61.80 40.05 32.04
CA ASN A 874 62.58 41.27 32.24
C ASN A 874 62.76 41.59 33.73
N ILE A 875 61.78 41.28 34.59
CA ILE A 875 61.89 41.46 36.05
C ILE A 875 62.80 40.41 36.70
N GLU A 876 62.85 39.17 36.19
CA GLU A 876 63.75 38.11 36.69
C GLU A 876 65.22 38.28 36.23
N TYR A 877 65.48 39.15 35.24
CA TYR A 877 66.82 39.45 34.70
C TYR A 877 67.49 40.65 35.38
N PHE A 878 66.74 41.44 36.15
CA PHE A 878 67.22 42.51 37.02
C PHE A 878 67.26 42.01 38.47
#